data_AF-A0A8J8W7F9-F1
#
_entry.id   AF-A0A8J8W7F9-F1
#
_cell.length_a   1.000
_cell.length_b   1.000
_cell.length_c   1.000
_cell.angle_alpha   90.00
_cell.angle_beta   90.00
_cell.angle_gamma   90.00
#
_symmetry.space_group_name_H-M   'P 1'
#
loop_
_entity.id
_entity.type
_entity.pdbx_description
1 polymer ?
#
loop_
_entity_poly.entity_id
_entity_poly.type
_entity_poly.pdbx_seq_one_letter_code
_entity_poly.pdbx_strand_id
1 'polypeptide(L)'
;MPSQSHSRDRHEPRDRTRDRDRDRERERERDRRREREYIRGRYDEDDPGVASSPGQARGKYRFRGDDGYESYDTGEAGGSDYDERRRRERRERRRQREREEERAYSDAVEERRRERSKAKESPAVSPVKKRDRERDRDGHRRRRDIEEGGRPGKDARERRQRARPRDSEHERERPRDPEEDARRQRRKAREREERRDREWEREAAAAAAIAAKHQSTESTSSASRLLSNDPTARLISDHEDEGRPGSSREEAELRRERRRQKKKAALLSAGAGAAAVGDLEGRVREGRSRHRSGARVVSGAYLEEGRAEDMKMRHRGGGGGGRPFEKNWKHEQSWDSSYEDGSQPPKWKFWASWSKKKKLIVGCSLVVLLILAIVIPVAVSVSKNSGNADTKASGSSTGSGSSPNSNLNGISPDSIPSYAQGTILDPFTWYDTVGFNVTFTNVTVGGLSIMGLNSTWDDSARPNSNVPPLNEKFPYGSQPIRGVNLGGWLSLEPFISPSLFKGYSSNVIDEWTLTTQLGSAAASTLEKHYATFITESDIAEIKDAGLDHVRIPYSYWAVTTYEGDPYVAQISWRYLLRIIEYCRKYGIRVKLDLHGVPGSQNGWNHSGRQGNIGWLMGSDGDLNRKRSLEVHNQLSQFFAQDRYKNVVTLYGLANEPLMLNIPVEKVLNWTTEAAALVQKNGVKAKIVFHDGFLNLDKWSNMFKHGPDNMVLDTHQYTIFNTGEIALNHTAKIQIICENWYPMIEKVDSTSQGWGPTICGEWSQADTDCAEYLNNVGRGTRWEGTYDTSSSTVYCPTADQNTCSCTKANADPSTYSDAYKKWLKTYAEAQMSAFETGQGWMYWTWRTESAAQWSYRTAWKNGYMPSKAYSPSFKCGDTVPDFDALGLAEYY
;
A
#
# COMPACT_ATOMS: atom_id res chain seq x y z
N MET A 1 -75.28 -27.17 -25.60
CA MET A 1 -76.20 -28.19 -25.03
C MET A 1 -75.49 -29.53 -25.04
N PRO A 2 -75.68 -30.43 -24.06
CA PRO A 2 -75.89 -30.18 -22.62
C PRO A 2 -75.11 -31.20 -21.71
N SER A 3 -75.40 -31.21 -20.39
CA SER A 3 -75.28 -32.34 -19.41
C SER A 3 -73.95 -33.14 -19.29
N GLN A 4 -73.21 -33.12 -18.17
CA GLN A 4 -73.47 -33.63 -16.79
C GLN A 4 -73.32 -35.15 -16.56
N SER A 5 -72.48 -35.53 -15.59
CA SER A 5 -72.63 -36.72 -14.71
C SER A 5 -71.77 -36.58 -13.43
N HIS A 6 -71.94 -37.46 -12.43
CA HIS A 6 -71.53 -37.22 -11.02
C HIS A 6 -70.42 -38.15 -10.46
N SER A 7 -69.59 -37.56 -9.58
CA SER A 7 -69.12 -38.05 -8.25
C SER A 7 -68.56 -39.48 -8.05
N ARG A 8 -67.35 -39.56 -7.48
CA ARG A 8 -67.13 -40.07 -6.10
C ARG A 8 -65.70 -39.86 -5.56
N ASP A 9 -65.59 -39.69 -4.24
CA ASP A 9 -64.35 -39.40 -3.52
C ASP A 9 -63.39 -40.58 -3.32
N ARG A 10 -62.09 -40.26 -3.14
CA ARG A 10 -61.12 -41.05 -2.38
C ARG A 10 -60.25 -40.12 -1.53
N HIS A 11 -59.88 -40.57 -0.33
CA HIS A 11 -58.87 -39.88 0.50
C HIS A 11 -57.46 -40.04 -0.10
N GLU A 12 -56.68 -38.97 -0.10
CA GLU A 12 -55.23 -38.97 -0.29
C GLU A 12 -54.49 -38.62 1.01
N PRO A 13 -53.20 -39.00 1.17
CA PRO A 13 -52.43 -38.71 2.39
C PRO A 13 -52.06 -37.23 2.52
N ARG A 14 -52.03 -36.70 3.75
CA ARG A 14 -51.53 -35.34 4.02
C ARG A 14 -50.02 -35.23 3.76
N ASP A 15 -49.66 -34.46 2.74
CA ASP A 15 -48.28 -34.05 2.46
C ASP A 15 -47.72 -33.13 3.56
N ARG A 16 -46.74 -33.64 4.32
CA ARG A 16 -46.11 -32.94 5.45
C ARG A 16 -45.06 -31.91 5.04
N THR A 17 -44.80 -31.70 3.74
CA THR A 17 -43.83 -30.71 3.26
C THR A 17 -44.44 -29.29 3.24
N ARG A 18 -45.64 -29.14 2.64
CA ARG A 18 -46.31 -27.84 2.48
C ARG A 18 -46.62 -27.09 3.77
N ASP A 19 -46.92 -27.79 4.86
CA ASP A 19 -47.18 -27.13 6.16
C ASP A 19 -45.89 -26.56 6.77
N ARG A 20 -44.74 -27.25 6.62
CA ARG A 20 -43.45 -26.77 7.15
C ARG A 20 -42.96 -25.48 6.50
N ASP A 21 -43.20 -25.31 5.20
CA ASP A 21 -42.78 -24.09 4.51
C ASP A 21 -43.73 -22.91 4.78
N ARG A 22 -45.03 -23.17 5.04
CA ARG A 22 -45.96 -22.16 5.57
C ARG A 22 -45.57 -21.67 6.97
N ASP A 23 -45.16 -22.58 7.86
CA ASP A 23 -44.75 -22.18 9.22
C ASP A 23 -43.46 -21.35 9.19
N ARG A 24 -42.48 -21.72 8.34
CA ARG A 24 -41.27 -20.92 8.09
C ARG A 24 -41.55 -19.54 7.50
N GLU A 25 -42.55 -19.42 6.64
CA GLU A 25 -42.96 -18.14 6.06
C GLU A 25 -43.60 -17.23 7.12
N ARG A 26 -44.46 -17.78 7.98
CA ARG A 26 -45.05 -17.10 9.14
C ARG A 26 -44.02 -16.67 10.19
N GLU A 27 -42.97 -17.46 10.39
CA GLU A 27 -41.87 -17.15 11.29
C GLU A 27 -41.05 -15.95 10.76
N ARG A 28 -40.69 -15.96 9.48
CA ARG A 28 -40.03 -14.83 8.79
C ARG A 28 -40.88 -13.55 8.79
N GLU A 29 -42.20 -13.67 8.68
CA GLU A 29 -43.12 -12.52 8.74
C GLU A 29 -43.20 -11.91 10.16
N ARG A 30 -43.13 -12.74 11.21
CA ARG A 30 -43.06 -12.27 12.61
C ARG A 30 -41.76 -11.52 12.91
N ASP A 31 -40.62 -12.00 12.44
CA ASP A 31 -39.34 -11.32 12.69
C ASP A 31 -39.24 -10.00 11.92
N ARG A 32 -39.69 -9.93 10.66
CA ARG A 32 -39.85 -8.66 9.92
C ARG A 32 -40.77 -7.65 10.62
N ARG A 33 -41.75 -8.13 11.38
CA ARG A 33 -42.67 -7.27 12.16
C ARG A 33 -42.00 -6.71 13.41
N ARG A 34 -41.25 -7.55 14.14
CA ARG A 34 -40.41 -7.14 15.27
C ARG A 34 -39.32 -6.13 14.87
N GLU A 35 -38.68 -6.36 13.72
CA GLU A 35 -37.66 -5.46 13.18
C GLU A 35 -38.25 -4.08 12.85
N ARG A 36 -39.46 -4.04 12.26
CA ARG A 36 -40.20 -2.78 12.03
C ARG A 36 -40.62 -2.09 13.33
N GLU A 37 -41.04 -2.83 14.36
CA GLU A 37 -41.38 -2.28 15.68
C GLU A 37 -40.13 -1.72 16.39
N TYR A 38 -38.98 -2.38 16.27
CA TYR A 38 -37.69 -1.90 16.80
C TYR A 38 -37.17 -0.64 16.09
N ILE A 39 -37.35 -0.54 14.76
CA ILE A 39 -36.98 0.66 13.98
C ILE A 39 -37.91 1.84 14.29
N ARG A 40 -39.19 1.60 14.59
CA ARG A 40 -40.18 2.65 14.88
C ARG A 40 -40.01 3.27 16.27
N GLY A 41 -39.38 2.57 17.22
CA GLY A 41 -39.08 3.09 18.56
C GLY A 41 -37.78 3.91 18.65
N ARG A 42 -37.33 4.54 17.55
CA ARG A 42 -36.03 5.24 17.49
C ARG A 42 -36.03 6.56 16.72
N TYR A 43 -37.21 7.05 16.31
CA TYR A 43 -37.40 8.31 15.60
C TYR A 43 -38.71 8.94 16.07
N ASP A 44 -38.69 9.59 17.22
CA ASP A 44 -39.70 10.53 17.72
C ASP A 44 -39.16 11.25 18.98
N GLU A 45 -38.01 11.93 18.87
CA GLU A 45 -37.53 12.95 19.82
C GLU A 45 -36.45 13.83 19.14
N ASP A 46 -36.52 15.15 19.40
CA ASP A 46 -35.68 16.28 18.94
C ASP A 46 -36.08 17.11 17.69
N ASP A 47 -36.91 18.15 17.91
CA ASP A 47 -36.90 19.45 17.20
C ASP A 47 -37.31 20.56 18.21
N PRO A 48 -36.76 21.80 18.19
CA PRO A 48 -36.70 22.65 19.40
C PRO A 48 -37.75 23.79 19.48
N GLY A 49 -38.22 24.14 20.70
CA GLY A 49 -39.21 25.22 20.88
C GLY A 49 -39.45 25.76 22.30
N VAL A 50 -38.61 26.71 22.74
CA VAL A 50 -38.93 27.91 23.55
C VAL A 50 -39.95 27.82 24.72
N ALA A 51 -39.39 27.81 25.95
CA ALA A 51 -39.83 28.55 27.15
C ALA A 51 -41.04 28.14 28.03
N SER A 52 -40.91 28.57 29.29
CA SER A 52 -41.91 28.69 30.38
C SER A 52 -42.34 27.43 31.16
N SER A 53 -42.39 27.64 32.49
CA SER A 53 -42.85 26.74 33.56
C SER A 53 -43.61 27.65 34.56
N PRO A 54 -44.37 27.17 35.57
CA PRO A 54 -44.74 25.79 35.92
C PRO A 54 -46.27 25.57 36.05
N GLY A 55 -46.72 24.32 36.27
CA GLY A 55 -48.15 24.03 36.56
C GLY A 55 -48.38 22.72 37.33
N GLN A 56 -49.08 22.79 38.48
CA GLN A 56 -49.42 21.63 39.31
C GLN A 56 -50.89 21.18 39.11
N ALA A 57 -51.14 19.88 38.87
CA ALA A 57 -52.30 19.11 39.37
C ALA A 57 -52.18 17.62 38.95
N ARG A 58 -51.82 16.69 39.85
CA ARG A 58 -52.74 15.93 40.73
C ARG A 58 -53.83 15.14 39.97
N GLY A 59 -53.43 13.97 39.44
CA GLY A 59 -54.27 12.96 38.77
C GLY A 59 -55.24 12.19 39.69
N LYS A 60 -55.37 10.86 39.57
CA LYS A 60 -56.04 9.98 40.57
C LYS A 60 -55.87 8.48 40.26
N TYR A 61 -56.17 7.65 41.28
CA TYR A 61 -56.12 6.17 41.34
C TYR A 61 -54.69 5.58 41.30
N ARG A 62 -54.15 4.90 42.34
CA ARG A 62 -54.67 3.89 43.31
C ARG A 62 -55.16 2.60 42.62
N PHE A 63 -54.92 1.36 43.08
CA PHE A 63 -54.30 0.79 44.30
C PHE A 63 -53.86 -0.68 43.97
N ARG A 64 -53.24 -1.55 44.77
CA ARG A 64 -52.77 -1.68 46.19
C ARG A 64 -51.63 -2.76 46.17
N GLY A 65 -50.72 -2.96 47.13
CA GLY A 65 -50.44 -2.39 48.45
C GLY A 65 -48.95 -2.56 48.82
N ASP A 66 -48.43 -1.95 49.90
CA ASP A 66 -48.54 -2.38 51.32
C ASP A 66 -47.42 -3.41 51.64
N ASP A 67 -46.46 -3.23 52.58
CA ASP A 67 -46.16 -2.19 53.58
C ASP A 67 -44.61 -1.99 53.65
N GLY A 68 -43.95 -0.96 54.25
CA GLY A 68 -44.18 -0.23 55.50
C GLY A 68 -43.43 -0.93 56.64
N TYR A 69 -42.24 -0.52 57.10
CA TYR A 69 -41.86 0.61 57.98
C TYR A 69 -40.30 0.63 58.08
N GLU A 70 -39.55 1.62 58.57
CA GLU A 70 -39.65 3.10 58.70
C GLU A 70 -38.21 3.63 59.02
N SER A 71 -38.00 4.95 59.05
CA SER A 71 -36.69 5.60 59.25
C SER A 71 -36.27 5.71 60.73
N TYR A 72 -34.97 5.52 61.06
CA TYR A 72 -34.05 6.64 61.36
C TYR A 72 -32.61 6.18 61.68
N ASP A 73 -31.66 6.92 61.09
CA ASP A 73 -30.27 7.22 61.47
C ASP A 73 -29.58 6.45 62.62
N THR A 74 -28.49 5.72 62.31
CA THR A 74 -27.15 5.81 62.96
C THR A 74 -26.18 4.72 62.43
N GLY A 75 -24.87 4.98 62.46
CA GLY A 75 -23.85 3.94 62.65
C GLY A 75 -23.29 3.18 61.43
N GLU A 76 -22.02 3.45 61.15
CA GLU A 76 -20.93 2.51 60.78
C GLU A 76 -21.20 1.16 60.05
N ALA A 77 -20.58 1.02 58.88
CA ALA A 77 -19.83 -0.16 58.39
C ALA A 77 -20.43 -1.59 58.55
N GLY A 78 -21.16 -2.07 57.53
CA GLY A 78 -21.35 -3.52 57.32
C GLY A 78 -22.28 -3.91 56.16
N GLY A 79 -21.74 -4.32 55.00
CA GLY A 79 -22.60 -4.67 53.86
C GLY A 79 -22.00 -5.29 52.59
N SER A 80 -20.76 -5.79 52.60
CA SER A 80 -20.07 -6.20 51.35
C SER A 80 -20.53 -7.56 50.76
N ASP A 81 -20.85 -8.55 51.60
CA ASP A 81 -20.91 -9.96 51.17
C ASP A 81 -22.15 -10.31 50.33
N TYR A 82 -23.32 -9.74 50.65
CA TYR A 82 -24.59 -10.15 50.04
C TYR A 82 -24.69 -9.81 48.55
N ASP A 83 -24.21 -8.62 48.14
CA ASP A 83 -24.25 -8.21 46.74
C ASP A 83 -23.08 -8.82 45.94
N GLU A 84 -21.93 -9.08 46.56
CA GLU A 84 -20.86 -9.85 45.93
C GLU A 84 -21.28 -11.30 45.64
N ARG A 85 -21.96 -11.98 46.58
CA ARG A 85 -22.56 -13.31 46.36
C ARG A 85 -23.51 -13.30 45.16
N ARG A 86 -24.36 -12.27 45.02
CA ARG A 86 -25.30 -12.11 43.90
C ARG A 86 -24.59 -11.87 42.56
N ARG A 87 -23.49 -11.11 42.56
CA ARG A 87 -22.61 -10.91 41.39
C ARG A 87 -21.87 -12.20 41.01
N ARG A 88 -21.44 -13.00 41.99
CA ARG A 88 -20.78 -14.30 41.81
C ARG A 88 -21.70 -15.32 41.18
N GLU A 89 -22.94 -15.46 41.65
CA GLU A 89 -23.95 -16.31 41.00
C GLU A 89 -24.22 -15.92 39.55
N ARG A 90 -24.29 -14.61 39.21
CA ARG A 90 -24.43 -14.16 37.82
C ARG A 90 -23.22 -14.55 36.96
N ARG A 91 -22.00 -14.42 37.49
CA ARG A 91 -20.75 -14.84 36.82
C ARG A 91 -20.70 -16.36 36.61
N GLU A 92 -21.18 -17.15 37.57
CA GLU A 92 -21.21 -18.61 37.47
C GLU A 92 -22.30 -19.10 36.49
N ARG A 93 -23.52 -18.55 36.52
CA ARG A 93 -24.58 -18.85 35.53
C ARG A 93 -24.15 -18.49 34.09
N ARG A 94 -23.38 -17.42 33.90
CA ARG A 94 -22.79 -17.06 32.60
C ARG A 94 -21.76 -18.10 32.15
N ARG A 95 -20.80 -18.45 33.01
CA ARG A 95 -19.77 -19.48 32.74
C ARG A 95 -20.35 -20.88 32.53
N GLN A 96 -21.53 -21.16 33.06
CA GLN A 96 -22.26 -22.40 32.79
C GLN A 96 -22.82 -22.40 31.36
N ARG A 97 -23.51 -21.33 30.94
CA ARG A 97 -24.02 -21.19 29.56
C ARG A 97 -22.89 -21.28 28.52
N GLU A 98 -21.79 -20.58 28.75
CA GLU A 98 -20.61 -20.62 27.86
C GLU A 98 -20.06 -22.06 27.68
N ARG A 99 -20.16 -22.92 28.70
CA ARG A 99 -19.78 -24.35 28.62
C ARG A 99 -20.86 -25.26 28.01
N GLU A 100 -22.13 -24.90 28.17
CA GLU A 100 -23.25 -25.61 27.55
C GLU A 100 -23.28 -25.36 26.03
N GLU A 101 -22.97 -24.12 25.60
CA GLU A 101 -22.75 -23.74 24.20
C GLU A 101 -21.51 -24.42 23.60
N GLU A 102 -20.37 -24.45 24.32
CA GLU A 102 -19.15 -25.13 23.88
C GLU A 102 -19.34 -26.65 23.73
N ARG A 103 -20.12 -27.28 24.63
CA ARG A 103 -20.54 -28.69 24.51
C ARG A 103 -21.45 -28.91 23.31
N ALA A 104 -22.52 -28.12 23.17
CA ALA A 104 -23.45 -28.24 22.05
C ALA A 104 -22.74 -28.09 20.69
N TYR A 105 -21.73 -27.20 20.60
CA TYR A 105 -20.88 -27.07 19.43
C TYR A 105 -20.02 -28.33 19.19
N SER A 106 -19.38 -28.88 20.23
CA SER A 106 -18.61 -30.12 20.14
C SER A 106 -19.47 -31.31 19.69
N ASP A 107 -20.63 -31.49 20.29
CA ASP A 107 -21.58 -32.56 19.96
C ASP A 107 -22.07 -32.44 18.51
N ALA A 108 -22.41 -31.22 18.06
CA ALA A 108 -22.80 -30.94 16.68
C ALA A 108 -21.64 -31.04 15.65
N VAL A 109 -20.38 -31.12 16.10
CA VAL A 109 -19.21 -31.44 15.26
C VAL A 109 -18.99 -32.95 15.23
N GLU A 110 -19.19 -33.66 16.34
CA GLU A 110 -19.06 -35.12 16.36
C GLU A 110 -20.23 -35.83 15.65
N GLU A 111 -21.45 -35.31 15.75
CA GLU A 111 -22.60 -35.80 14.99
C GLU A 111 -22.34 -35.71 13.47
N ARG A 112 -21.89 -34.55 12.97
CA ARG A 112 -21.50 -34.39 11.56
C ARG A 112 -20.32 -35.27 11.14
N ARG A 113 -19.44 -35.69 12.06
CA ARG A 113 -18.44 -36.74 11.79
C ARG A 113 -19.07 -38.13 11.69
N ARG A 114 -20.02 -38.46 12.56
CA ARG A 114 -20.78 -39.73 12.56
C ARG A 114 -21.72 -39.86 11.35
N GLU A 115 -22.24 -38.76 10.82
CA GLU A 115 -22.95 -38.74 9.52
C GLU A 115 -21.98 -39.01 8.35
N ARG A 116 -20.82 -38.33 8.35
CA ARG A 116 -19.79 -38.53 7.31
C ARG A 116 -19.17 -39.94 7.28
N SER A 117 -19.21 -40.70 8.38
CA SER A 117 -18.82 -42.11 8.37
C SER A 117 -19.96 -43.01 7.87
N LYS A 118 -21.21 -42.80 8.32
CA LYS A 118 -22.39 -43.53 7.82
C LYS A 118 -22.56 -43.41 6.30
N ALA A 119 -22.21 -42.26 5.71
CA ALA A 119 -22.25 -42.02 4.27
C ALA A 119 -21.22 -42.83 3.43
N LYS A 120 -20.44 -43.74 4.05
CA LYS A 120 -19.42 -44.56 3.35
C LYS A 120 -19.70 -46.07 3.30
N GLU A 121 -20.78 -46.56 3.93
CA GLU A 121 -21.07 -48.01 3.97
C GLU A 121 -22.53 -48.35 3.62
N SER A 122 -22.78 -48.70 2.35
CA SER A 122 -23.91 -49.55 1.90
C SER A 122 -23.66 -50.09 0.47
N PRO A 123 -24.27 -51.22 0.04
CA PRO A 123 -23.73 -52.07 -1.03
C PRO A 123 -24.55 -52.15 -2.34
N ALA A 124 -24.13 -53.03 -3.26
CA ALA A 124 -24.56 -53.18 -4.68
C ALA A 124 -25.99 -53.81 -4.88
N VAL A 125 -26.53 -54.08 -6.09
CA VAL A 125 -26.08 -55.05 -7.13
C VAL A 125 -26.74 -54.80 -8.53
N SER A 126 -25.93 -54.87 -9.61
CA SER A 126 -26.03 -55.41 -11.02
C SER A 126 -27.38 -55.79 -11.70
N PRO A 127 -27.44 -56.37 -12.96
CA PRO A 127 -26.51 -56.47 -14.12
C PRO A 127 -27.15 -56.18 -15.54
N VAL A 128 -26.40 -56.38 -16.67
CA VAL A 128 -26.78 -57.15 -17.93
C VAL A 128 -26.34 -56.56 -19.33
N LYS A 129 -25.52 -57.35 -20.07
CA LYS A 129 -25.30 -57.56 -21.54
C LYS A 129 -25.03 -56.42 -22.59
N LYS A 130 -23.77 -56.43 -23.11
CA LYS A 130 -23.29 -56.96 -24.43
C LYS A 130 -23.55 -56.23 -25.80
N ARG A 131 -22.48 -56.25 -26.63
CA ARG A 131 -22.32 -56.13 -28.12
C ARG A 131 -22.07 -54.73 -28.73
N ASP A 132 -21.12 -54.54 -29.66
CA ASP A 132 -19.91 -55.34 -30.01
C ASP A 132 -18.62 -54.44 -30.01
N ARG A 133 -17.85 -54.03 -31.05
CA ARG A 133 -17.80 -54.24 -32.52
C ARG A 133 -16.36 -54.03 -33.09
N GLU A 134 -16.20 -54.35 -34.38
CA GLU A 134 -15.13 -54.21 -35.42
C GLU A 134 -14.30 -52.88 -35.50
N ARG A 135 -13.12 -52.79 -36.16
CA ARG A 135 -12.04 -53.74 -36.57
C ARG A 135 -10.81 -52.98 -37.19
N ASP A 136 -9.69 -53.70 -37.39
CA ASP A 136 -8.60 -53.55 -38.39
C ASP A 136 -7.76 -52.25 -38.57
N ARG A 137 -6.47 -52.33 -38.16
CA ARG A 137 -5.21 -52.16 -38.96
C ARG A 137 -3.99 -52.23 -38.00
N ASP A 138 -3.03 -53.15 -38.10
CA ASP A 138 -1.96 -53.36 -39.10
C ASP A 138 -1.03 -52.14 -39.35
N GLY A 139 0.31 -52.26 -39.29
CA GLY A 139 1.14 -53.43 -38.96
C GLY A 139 2.68 -53.25 -39.11
N HIS A 140 3.43 -54.36 -38.96
CA HIS A 140 4.91 -54.58 -39.06
C HIS A 140 5.79 -54.16 -37.85
N ARG A 141 6.75 -54.95 -37.29
CA ARG A 141 7.60 -56.15 -37.61
C ARG A 141 9.01 -55.89 -38.21
N ARG A 142 10.06 -56.05 -37.37
CA ARG A 142 11.30 -56.90 -37.49
C ARG A 142 12.16 -56.67 -36.21
N ARG A 143 12.77 -57.65 -35.50
CA ARG A 143 13.84 -58.67 -35.79
C ARG A 143 15.25 -58.05 -36.01
N ARG A 144 16.38 -58.56 -35.44
CA ARG A 144 16.64 -59.80 -34.66
C ARG A 144 17.97 -59.75 -33.83
N ASP A 145 17.96 -60.43 -32.68
CA ASP A 145 18.97 -61.08 -31.78
C ASP A 145 20.46 -61.24 -32.22
N ILE A 146 21.42 -61.20 -31.24
CA ILE A 146 22.37 -62.29 -30.83
C ILE A 146 23.41 -61.86 -29.73
N GLU A 147 23.70 -62.80 -28.80
CA GLU A 147 24.82 -63.07 -27.84
C GLU A 147 25.97 -62.03 -27.60
N GLU A 148 26.62 -61.88 -26.43
CA GLU A 148 26.56 -62.40 -25.03
C GLU A 148 27.42 -61.41 -24.14
N GLY A 149 27.75 -61.55 -22.85
CA GLY A 149 27.55 -62.60 -21.84
C GLY A 149 28.35 -62.39 -20.54
N GLY A 150 28.51 -63.45 -19.72
CA GLY A 150 29.39 -63.48 -18.52
C GLY A 150 28.69 -63.38 -17.15
N ARG A 151 28.99 -64.32 -16.23
CA ARG A 151 28.41 -64.50 -14.87
C ARG A 151 29.43 -65.21 -13.95
N PRO A 152 29.35 -65.20 -12.59
CA PRO A 152 28.14 -65.54 -11.83
C PRO A 152 27.90 -64.83 -10.46
N GLY A 153 26.72 -65.10 -9.88
CA GLY A 153 26.33 -64.76 -8.50
C GLY A 153 24.80 -64.93 -8.31
N LYS A 154 24.38 -65.76 -7.35
CA LYS A 154 22.95 -66.01 -6.99
C LYS A 154 22.74 -65.71 -5.48
N ASP A 155 21.57 -65.81 -4.82
CA ASP A 155 20.21 -66.35 -5.08
C ASP A 155 19.18 -65.40 -4.39
N ALA A 156 17.97 -65.13 -4.93
CA ALA A 156 16.66 -65.82 -4.68
C ALA A 156 16.04 -65.59 -3.26
N ARG A 157 14.70 -65.55 -3.01
CA ARG A 157 13.50 -65.64 -3.88
C ARG A 157 12.18 -65.17 -3.19
N GLU A 158 11.25 -64.61 -3.98
CA GLU A 158 9.76 -64.68 -3.90
C GLU A 158 8.89 -64.29 -2.66
N ARG A 159 7.58 -64.11 -2.92
CA ARG A 159 6.47 -63.76 -2.00
C ARG A 159 5.41 -64.89 -1.93
N ARG A 160 4.75 -65.08 -0.77
CA ARG A 160 3.29 -65.39 -0.55
C ARG A 160 3.06 -65.70 0.95
N GLN A 161 2.15 -65.05 1.69
CA GLN A 161 0.66 -65.04 1.71
C GLN A 161 0.00 -66.17 2.54
N ARG A 162 -1.12 -65.81 3.22
CA ARG A 162 -2.07 -66.64 4.05
C ARG A 162 -1.58 -66.92 5.48
N ALA A 163 -2.41 -66.94 6.55
CA ALA A 163 -3.84 -66.57 6.72
C ALA A 163 -4.14 -66.12 8.19
N ARG A 164 -5.38 -65.65 8.49
CA ARG A 164 -5.90 -65.39 9.86
C ARG A 164 -6.54 -66.67 10.47
N PRO A 165 -6.78 -66.77 11.80
CA PRO A 165 -8.07 -66.31 12.36
C PRO A 165 -8.10 -65.77 13.81
N ARG A 166 -9.10 -64.90 14.06
CA ARG A 166 -9.98 -64.68 15.25
C ARG A 166 -9.53 -64.80 16.73
N ASP A 167 -9.82 -63.70 17.45
CA ASP A 167 -10.71 -63.54 18.63
C ASP A 167 -10.54 -64.36 19.95
N SER A 168 -10.07 -63.71 21.03
CA SER A 168 -10.60 -63.78 22.42
C SER A 168 -10.00 -62.67 23.33
N GLU A 169 -10.49 -62.52 24.58
CA GLU A 169 -10.31 -61.34 25.47
C GLU A 169 -9.34 -61.52 26.68
N HIS A 170 -9.13 -60.43 27.45
CA HIS A 170 -8.34 -60.27 28.70
C HIS A 170 -6.78 -60.34 28.56
N GLU A 171 -5.98 -59.38 29.05
CA GLU A 171 -5.83 -58.98 30.45
C GLU A 171 -5.40 -57.51 30.73
N ARG A 172 -6.07 -56.91 31.74
CA ARG A 172 -5.63 -56.03 32.85
C ARG A 172 -4.59 -54.91 32.69
N GLU A 173 -4.99 -53.73 33.17
CA GLU A 173 -4.19 -52.52 33.40
C GLU A 173 -3.27 -52.61 34.63
N ARG A 174 -2.35 -51.64 34.79
CA ARG A 174 -1.65 -51.34 36.07
C ARG A 174 -1.99 -49.92 36.56
N PRO A 175 -2.10 -49.67 37.88
CA PRO A 175 -2.48 -48.36 38.41
C PRO A 175 -1.40 -47.28 38.26
N ARG A 176 -1.82 -46.00 38.35
CA ARG A 176 -0.91 -44.85 38.54
C ARG A 176 -0.76 -44.53 40.03
N ASP A 177 0.40 -43.99 40.41
CA ASP A 177 0.71 -43.60 41.78
C ASP A 177 -0.10 -42.37 42.23
N PRO A 178 -0.94 -42.46 43.27
CA PRO A 178 -1.70 -41.33 43.80
C PRO A 178 -0.84 -40.24 44.46
N GLU A 179 0.35 -40.57 44.96
CA GLU A 179 1.17 -39.63 45.74
C GLU A 179 1.83 -38.57 44.85
N GLU A 180 2.21 -38.95 43.61
CA GLU A 180 2.80 -38.01 42.64
C GLU A 180 1.80 -36.93 42.24
N ASP A 181 0.55 -37.31 41.89
CA ASP A 181 -0.48 -36.33 41.52
C ASP A 181 -0.93 -35.49 42.75
N ALA A 182 -0.92 -36.05 43.97
CA ALA A 182 -1.16 -35.27 45.19
C ALA A 182 -0.08 -34.18 45.42
N ARG A 183 1.21 -34.53 45.26
CA ARG A 183 2.33 -33.57 45.31
C ARG A 183 2.19 -32.51 44.20
N ARG A 184 1.80 -32.93 42.99
CA ARG A 184 1.58 -32.05 41.83
C ARG A 184 0.42 -31.08 42.03
N GLN A 185 -0.66 -31.48 42.71
CA GLN A 185 -1.77 -30.59 43.06
C GLN A 185 -1.37 -29.58 44.14
N ARG A 186 -0.67 -30.00 45.21
CA ARG A 186 -0.16 -29.08 46.25
C ARG A 186 0.74 -28.00 45.69
N ARG A 187 1.62 -28.34 44.74
CA ARG A 187 2.46 -27.35 44.03
C ARG A 187 1.62 -26.35 43.23
N LYS A 188 0.62 -26.82 42.48
CA LYS A 188 -0.30 -25.96 41.72
C LYS A 188 -1.21 -25.09 42.61
N ALA A 189 -1.37 -25.41 43.89
CA ALA A 189 -2.06 -24.56 44.86
C ALA A 189 -1.18 -23.35 45.23
N ARG A 190 0.08 -23.58 45.66
CA ARG A 190 1.03 -22.49 45.97
C ARG A 190 1.30 -21.57 44.78
N GLU A 191 1.49 -22.12 43.58
CA GLU A 191 1.65 -21.34 42.33
C GLU A 191 0.41 -20.47 41.97
N ARG A 192 -0.75 -20.68 42.64
CA ARG A 192 -1.95 -19.83 42.52
C ARG A 192 -2.14 -18.88 43.70
N GLU A 193 -1.57 -19.19 44.86
CA GLU A 193 -1.56 -18.40 46.08
C GLU A 193 -0.63 -17.20 45.89
N GLU A 194 0.66 -17.46 45.60
CA GLU A 194 1.67 -16.44 45.27
C GLU A 194 1.30 -15.52 44.09
N ARG A 195 0.34 -15.93 43.26
CA ARG A 195 -0.15 -15.11 42.15
C ARG A 195 -1.26 -14.15 42.59
N ARG A 196 -2.10 -14.54 43.54
CA ARG A 196 -3.10 -13.63 44.14
C ARG A 196 -2.43 -12.58 44.98
N ASP A 197 -1.42 -12.95 45.76
CA ASP A 197 -0.67 -12.02 46.60
C ASP A 197 -0.05 -10.90 45.75
N ARG A 198 0.56 -11.26 44.61
CA ARG A 198 1.12 -10.33 43.62
C ARG A 198 0.08 -9.53 42.81
N GLU A 199 -1.18 -9.99 42.73
CA GLU A 199 -2.27 -9.23 42.15
C GLU A 199 -2.83 -8.24 43.20
N TRP A 200 -2.96 -8.65 44.46
CA TRP A 200 -3.35 -7.80 45.62
C TRP A 200 -2.35 -6.69 45.92
N GLU A 201 -1.04 -6.98 45.92
CA GLU A 201 0.03 -5.96 46.08
C GLU A 201 -0.06 -4.86 45.00
N ARG A 202 -0.42 -5.23 43.77
CA ARG A 202 -0.59 -4.29 42.65
C ARG A 202 -1.85 -3.45 42.78
N GLU A 203 -2.96 -4.03 43.22
CA GLU A 203 -4.20 -3.31 43.49
C GLU A 203 -4.04 -2.35 44.68
N ALA A 204 -3.33 -2.76 45.74
CA ALA A 204 -2.98 -1.90 46.88
C ALA A 204 -2.08 -0.73 46.47
N ALA A 205 -1.04 -0.98 45.66
CA ALA A 205 -0.17 0.07 45.13
C ALA A 205 -0.93 1.07 44.23
N ALA A 206 -1.84 0.57 43.38
CA ALA A 206 -2.70 1.42 42.56
C ALA A 206 -3.66 2.28 43.40
N ALA A 207 -4.26 1.71 44.45
CA ALA A 207 -5.11 2.46 45.38
C ALA A 207 -4.34 3.57 46.12
N ALA A 208 -3.12 3.29 46.57
CA ALA A 208 -2.25 4.29 47.20
C ALA A 208 -1.87 5.43 46.23
N ALA A 209 -1.56 5.11 44.96
CA ALA A 209 -1.27 6.11 43.93
C ALA A 209 -2.47 7.00 43.58
N ILE A 210 -3.70 6.48 43.69
CA ILE A 210 -4.94 7.27 43.53
C ILE A 210 -5.17 8.18 44.74
N ALA A 211 -4.98 7.69 45.96
CA ALA A 211 -5.10 8.49 47.18
C ALA A 211 -4.13 9.69 47.19
N ALA A 212 -2.88 9.47 46.76
CA ALA A 212 -1.87 10.52 46.64
C ALA A 212 -2.23 11.64 45.64
N LYS A 213 -3.14 11.38 44.68
CA LYS A 213 -3.55 12.37 43.67
C LYS A 213 -4.67 13.31 44.10
N HIS A 214 -5.24 13.14 45.29
CA HIS A 214 -6.37 13.94 45.78
C HIS A 214 -6.06 14.84 46.99
N GLN A 215 -4.80 14.96 47.41
CA GLN A 215 -4.42 15.88 48.50
C GLN A 215 -3.90 17.24 47.99
N SER A 216 -4.81 18.23 48.10
CA SER A 216 -4.57 19.66 48.30
C SER A 216 -3.58 20.39 47.37
N THR A 217 -4.14 21.16 46.45
CA THR A 217 -3.66 22.54 46.22
C THR A 217 -4.00 23.40 47.44
N GLU A 218 -3.02 23.92 48.16
CA GLU A 218 -3.18 25.13 48.98
C GLU A 218 -1.83 25.86 49.18
N SER A 219 -1.82 27.03 49.84
CA SER A 219 -0.91 28.12 49.46
C SER A 219 -0.15 28.82 50.59
N THR A 220 0.90 29.55 50.18
CA THR A 220 1.69 30.55 50.94
C THR A 220 2.66 30.07 52.03
N SER A 221 3.94 30.44 51.88
CA SER A 221 4.65 31.40 52.75
C SER A 221 6.11 31.57 52.28
N SER A 222 6.95 32.34 52.99
CA SER A 222 8.17 32.97 52.45
C SER A 222 9.45 32.69 53.24
N ALA A 223 10.59 32.69 52.52
CA ALA A 223 11.97 32.82 53.01
C ALA A 223 12.50 31.65 53.88
N SER A 224 13.80 31.35 54.00
CA SER A 224 14.98 32.23 53.92
C SER A 224 16.31 31.43 53.90
N ARG A 225 17.40 32.03 53.36
CA ARG A 225 18.84 31.77 53.68
C ARG A 225 19.39 30.33 53.41
N LEU A 226 20.70 30.04 53.44
CA LEU A 226 21.97 30.67 52.99
C LEU A 226 23.04 29.54 52.93
N LEU A 227 24.08 29.70 52.09
CA LEU A 227 25.48 29.16 52.17
C LEU A 227 25.77 27.90 53.03
N SER A 228 26.45 26.86 52.51
CA SER A 228 27.92 26.85 52.48
C SER A 228 28.58 25.89 51.47
N ASN A 229 29.92 25.97 51.38
CA ASN A 229 30.83 24.99 50.77
C ASN A 229 30.88 23.67 51.62
N ASP A 230 31.62 22.59 51.35
CA ASP A 230 32.93 22.43 50.66
C ASP A 230 33.16 20.96 50.14
N PRO A 231 34.08 20.69 49.18
CA PRO A 231 34.02 19.47 48.36
C PRO A 231 35.10 18.39 48.65
N THR A 232 35.09 17.73 49.82
CA THR A 232 35.87 16.48 50.04
C THR A 232 35.18 15.47 50.97
N ALA A 233 34.45 14.50 50.41
CA ALA A 233 34.07 13.27 51.11
C ALA A 233 33.78 12.13 50.11
N ARG A 234 34.31 10.93 50.37
CA ARG A 234 34.17 9.67 49.58
C ARG A 234 35.09 9.47 48.36
N LEU A 235 36.39 9.59 48.62
CA LEU A 235 37.31 8.49 48.23
C LEU A 235 37.14 7.32 49.24
N ILE A 236 37.79 6.18 48.96
CA ILE A 236 37.70 4.90 49.70
C ILE A 236 36.43 4.08 49.38
N SER A 237 36.41 3.44 48.20
CA SER A 237 35.94 2.05 48.03
C SER A 237 36.30 1.45 46.65
N ASP A 238 37.51 1.68 46.12
CA ASP A 238 37.96 1.12 44.82
C ASP A 238 39.42 0.63 44.86
N HIS A 239 39.62 -0.45 45.62
CA HIS A 239 40.63 -1.50 45.43
C HIS A 239 39.90 -2.80 45.87
N GLU A 240 40.02 -3.97 45.23
CA GLU A 240 41.07 -4.48 44.33
C GLU A 240 40.45 -5.24 43.13
N ASP A 241 40.97 -5.05 41.91
CA ASP A 241 41.19 -6.11 40.89
C ASP A 241 41.80 -5.51 39.59
N GLU A 242 43.13 -5.57 39.41
CA GLU A 242 43.78 -5.16 38.16
C GLU A 242 43.85 -6.32 37.15
N GLY A 243 43.16 -6.19 36.01
CA GLY A 243 42.84 -7.35 35.14
C GLY A 243 42.89 -7.13 33.62
N ARG A 244 44.02 -6.62 33.09
CA ARG A 244 44.38 -6.49 31.64
C ARG A 244 43.72 -5.32 30.84
N PRO A 245 44.37 -4.86 29.74
CA PRO A 245 44.12 -3.54 29.17
C PRO A 245 43.07 -3.50 28.04
N GLY A 246 42.46 -2.33 27.85
CA GLY A 246 41.57 -2.05 26.72
C GLY A 246 42.30 -1.74 25.42
N SER A 247 41.65 -2.05 24.29
CA SER A 247 42.02 -1.59 22.94
C SER A 247 40.90 -0.74 22.35
N SER A 248 41.32 0.40 21.81
CA SER A 248 40.56 1.57 21.40
C SER A 248 39.38 1.35 20.44
N ARG A 249 38.38 2.25 20.59
CA ARG A 249 37.30 2.53 19.62
C ARG A 249 37.83 2.74 18.18
N GLU A 250 39.02 3.31 18.09
CA GLU A 250 39.82 3.54 16.88
C GLU A 250 40.22 2.25 16.14
N GLU A 251 40.52 1.14 16.83
CA GLU A 251 40.82 -0.13 16.14
C GLU A 251 39.56 -0.73 15.50
N ALA A 252 38.39 -0.53 16.11
CA ALA A 252 37.11 -0.89 15.50
C ALA A 252 36.79 -0.02 14.27
N GLU A 253 37.19 1.25 14.29
CA GLU A 253 37.06 2.20 13.19
C GLU A 253 37.98 1.83 12.01
N LEU A 254 39.27 1.58 12.28
CA LEU A 254 40.23 1.07 11.28
C LEU A 254 39.80 -0.28 10.69
N ARG A 255 39.15 -1.16 11.48
CA ARG A 255 38.54 -2.41 10.98
C ARG A 255 37.28 -2.18 10.14
N ARG A 256 36.48 -1.13 10.39
CA ARG A 256 35.38 -0.71 9.52
C ARG A 256 35.91 -0.17 8.19
N GLU A 257 36.94 0.67 8.25
CA GLU A 257 37.52 1.32 7.08
C GLU A 257 38.23 0.32 6.15
N ARG A 258 39.03 -0.61 6.70
CA ARG A 258 39.60 -1.73 5.94
C ARG A 258 38.54 -2.65 5.31
N ARG A 259 37.34 -2.76 5.89
CA ARG A 259 36.21 -3.51 5.29
C ARG A 259 35.56 -2.73 4.14
N ARG A 260 35.37 -1.42 4.29
CA ARG A 260 34.91 -0.53 3.20
C ARG A 260 35.88 -0.55 2.02
N GLN A 261 37.17 -0.35 2.27
CA GLN A 261 38.22 -0.40 1.25
C GLN A 261 38.27 -1.76 0.55
N LYS A 262 38.19 -2.89 1.26
CA LYS A 262 38.10 -4.22 0.62
C LYS A 262 36.84 -4.40 -0.23
N LYS A 263 35.70 -3.81 0.14
CA LYS A 263 34.48 -3.85 -0.67
C LYS A 263 34.60 -2.98 -1.93
N LYS A 264 35.18 -1.78 -1.83
CA LYS A 264 35.47 -0.90 -2.99
C LYS A 264 36.49 -1.55 -3.93
N ALA A 265 37.57 -2.12 -3.39
CA ALA A 265 38.59 -2.82 -4.19
C ALA A 265 38.02 -4.04 -4.94
N ALA A 266 37.12 -4.82 -4.33
CA ALA A 266 36.48 -5.96 -4.97
C ALA A 266 35.47 -5.57 -6.07
N LEU A 267 34.91 -4.35 -6.02
CA LEU A 267 34.10 -3.77 -7.10
C LEU A 267 35.01 -3.26 -8.24
N LEU A 268 36.07 -2.51 -7.91
CA LEU A 268 36.99 -1.97 -8.92
C LEU A 268 37.79 -3.05 -9.65
N SER A 269 38.22 -4.12 -8.96
CA SER A 269 38.91 -5.24 -9.60
C SER A 269 38.01 -6.13 -10.46
N ALA A 270 36.69 -5.91 -10.46
CA ALA A 270 35.77 -6.58 -11.38
C ALA A 270 35.68 -5.87 -12.74
N GLY A 271 35.98 -4.56 -12.81
CA GLY A 271 36.03 -3.80 -14.07
C GLY A 271 37.41 -3.80 -14.76
N ALA A 272 38.49 -4.01 -14.00
CA ALA A 272 39.87 -3.95 -14.51
C ALA A 272 40.35 -5.32 -15.09
N GLY A 273 39.77 -5.77 -16.21
CA GLY A 273 39.95 -7.14 -16.71
C GLY A 273 40.06 -7.36 -18.22
N ALA A 274 40.32 -6.33 -19.04
CA ALA A 274 40.22 -6.41 -20.51
C ALA A 274 41.37 -5.76 -21.30
N ALA A 275 42.64 -6.14 -21.03
CA ALA A 275 43.80 -5.60 -21.78
C ALA A 275 45.05 -6.53 -21.80
N ALA A 276 44.99 -7.71 -22.45
CA ALA A 276 46.19 -8.45 -22.86
C ALA A 276 45.93 -9.51 -23.96
N VAL A 277 46.37 -9.20 -25.19
CA VAL A 277 47.00 -10.06 -26.22
C VAL A 277 46.88 -11.61 -26.11
N GLY A 278 46.37 -12.23 -27.19
CA GLY A 278 47.14 -13.25 -27.93
C GLY A 278 46.84 -14.74 -27.70
N ASP A 279 46.19 -15.33 -28.70
CA ASP A 279 46.40 -16.66 -29.29
C ASP A 279 47.28 -17.70 -28.55
N LEU A 280 46.65 -18.81 -28.10
CA LEU A 280 47.27 -20.14 -28.06
C LEU A 280 46.21 -21.24 -27.81
N GLU A 281 46.22 -22.31 -28.61
CA GLU A 281 45.27 -23.42 -28.50
C GLU A 281 45.56 -24.38 -27.33
N GLY A 282 44.48 -24.92 -26.75
CA GLY A 282 44.41 -26.33 -26.40
C GLY A 282 45.01 -26.81 -25.06
N ARG A 283 44.16 -26.90 -24.03
CA ARG A 283 43.81 -28.19 -23.38
C ARG A 283 42.69 -28.08 -22.34
N VAL A 284 41.70 -28.95 -22.45
CA VAL A 284 40.59 -29.08 -21.49
C VAL A 284 41.02 -29.89 -20.26
N ARG A 285 40.69 -29.42 -19.06
CA ARG A 285 40.41 -30.30 -17.92
C ARG A 285 39.40 -29.67 -16.96
N GLU A 286 38.41 -30.44 -16.52
CA GLU A 286 37.28 -29.94 -15.75
C GLU A 286 37.68 -29.47 -14.34
N GLY A 287 37.28 -28.24 -14.00
CA GLY A 287 37.29 -27.71 -12.63
C GLY A 287 35.99 -26.97 -12.35
N ARG A 288 35.04 -27.61 -11.65
CA ARG A 288 33.71 -27.02 -11.35
C ARG A 288 33.82 -25.85 -10.36
N SER A 289 34.02 -24.64 -10.88
CA SER A 289 33.90 -23.42 -10.08
C SER A 289 32.44 -23.22 -9.63
N ARG A 290 32.21 -23.22 -8.32
CA ARG A 290 30.90 -22.88 -7.72
C ARG A 290 30.81 -21.38 -7.47
N HIS A 291 30.64 -20.58 -8.53
CA HIS A 291 30.15 -19.21 -8.35
C HIS A 291 28.72 -19.25 -7.79
N ARG A 292 28.54 -18.65 -6.61
CA ARG A 292 27.21 -18.26 -6.11
C ARG A 292 26.89 -16.88 -6.67
N SER A 293 26.23 -16.84 -7.83
CA SER A 293 25.40 -15.69 -8.19
C SER A 293 24.28 -15.57 -7.15
N GLY A 294 24.12 -14.39 -6.56
CA GLY A 294 23.23 -14.19 -5.40
C GLY A 294 23.42 -12.87 -4.67
N ALA A 295 23.88 -11.83 -5.37
CA ALA A 295 23.67 -10.46 -4.92
C ALA A 295 22.17 -10.11 -5.09
N ARG A 296 21.64 -9.25 -4.23
CA ARG A 296 20.26 -8.77 -4.35
C ARG A 296 20.12 -7.81 -5.53
N VAL A 297 18.99 -7.92 -6.21
CA VAL A 297 18.23 -6.75 -6.68
C VAL A 297 16.96 -6.73 -5.82
N VAL A 298 16.66 -5.61 -5.18
CA VAL A 298 15.39 -5.38 -4.47
C VAL A 298 14.82 -4.07 -4.97
N SER A 299 13.63 -4.14 -5.55
CA SER A 299 12.73 -3.00 -5.64
C SER A 299 12.45 -2.48 -4.22
N GLY A 300 12.99 -1.32 -3.82
CA GLY A 300 12.55 -0.63 -2.58
C GLY A 300 13.63 0.01 -1.70
N ALA A 301 13.53 1.34 -1.54
CA ALA A 301 14.50 2.18 -0.84
C ALA A 301 14.86 1.73 0.60
N TYR A 302 13.88 1.26 1.39
CA TYR A 302 14.04 1.14 2.85
C TYR A 302 15.16 0.20 3.32
N LEU A 303 15.49 -0.85 2.55
CA LEU A 303 16.60 -1.76 2.87
C LEU A 303 17.95 -1.36 2.24
N GLU A 304 17.95 -0.37 1.36
CA GLU A 304 19.08 -0.04 0.46
C GLU A 304 19.65 1.37 0.71
N GLU A 305 18.90 2.21 1.42
CA GLU A 305 19.34 3.47 2.07
C GLU A 305 20.26 3.26 3.28
N GLY A 306 20.54 2.02 3.68
CA GLY A 306 21.41 1.73 4.84
C GLY A 306 20.76 1.94 6.20
N ARG A 307 19.44 2.22 6.28
CA ARG A 307 18.62 2.40 7.51
C ARG A 307 18.44 1.15 8.37
N ALA A 308 19.48 0.32 8.48
CA ALA A 308 19.46 -0.93 9.23
C ALA A 308 19.60 -0.75 10.76
N GLU A 309 20.02 0.44 11.24
CA GLU A 309 20.30 0.65 12.67
C GLU A 309 19.04 0.96 13.51
N ASP A 310 18.01 1.58 12.94
CA ASP A 310 16.74 1.89 13.63
C ASP A 310 15.85 0.66 13.91
N MET A 311 16.26 -0.54 13.49
CA MET A 311 15.52 -1.77 13.75
C MET A 311 16.41 -2.80 14.44
N LYS A 312 16.05 -3.17 15.69
CA LYS A 312 16.64 -4.30 16.43
C LYS A 312 16.23 -5.65 15.79
N MET A 313 16.73 -5.93 14.59
CA MET A 313 16.44 -7.14 13.85
C MET A 313 16.91 -8.38 14.60
N ARG A 314 15.96 -9.22 15.02
CA ARG A 314 16.25 -10.53 15.61
C ARG A 314 16.70 -11.49 14.51
N HIS A 315 18.01 -11.56 14.26
CA HIS A 315 18.60 -12.60 13.41
C HIS A 315 18.14 -13.99 13.86
N ARG A 316 17.46 -14.72 12.97
CA ARG A 316 17.31 -16.17 13.05
C ARG A 316 17.35 -16.79 11.65
N GLY A 317 18.54 -17.15 11.20
CA GLY A 317 18.73 -17.83 9.92
C GLY A 317 18.21 -19.27 9.93
N GLY A 318 17.87 -19.79 8.74
CA GLY A 318 17.74 -21.24 8.53
C GLY A 318 19.11 -21.90 8.67
N GLY A 319 19.22 -22.89 9.56
CA GLY A 319 20.50 -23.50 9.93
C GLY A 319 20.76 -24.87 9.29
N GLY A 320 21.98 -25.36 9.44
CA GLY A 320 22.36 -26.73 9.11
C GLY A 320 23.36 -27.29 10.13
N GLY A 321 23.02 -28.44 10.74
CA GLY A 321 23.96 -29.28 11.51
C GLY A 321 24.40 -28.78 12.90
N GLY A 322 23.62 -29.07 13.95
CA GLY A 322 24.07 -28.90 15.34
C GLY A 322 22.96 -29.00 16.39
N ARG A 323 23.07 -29.98 17.30
CA ARG A 323 22.22 -30.19 18.50
C ARG A 323 23.10 -30.76 19.62
N PRO A 324 22.72 -30.71 20.92
CA PRO A 324 21.64 -29.92 21.54
C PRO A 324 22.09 -29.11 22.80
N PHE A 325 21.35 -28.05 23.15
CA PHE A 325 21.03 -27.77 24.56
C PHE A 325 19.68 -27.03 24.70
N GLU A 326 19.12 -27.00 25.90
CA GLU A 326 17.75 -26.54 26.18
C GLU A 326 17.65 -25.11 26.75
N LYS A 327 16.38 -24.71 26.95
CA LYS A 327 15.82 -23.79 27.97
C LYS A 327 15.66 -22.30 27.63
N ASN A 328 14.37 -21.99 27.47
CA ASN A 328 13.61 -20.90 28.12
C ASN A 328 13.87 -19.44 27.70
N TRP A 329 12.91 -18.93 26.94
CA TRP A 329 12.50 -17.53 26.95
C TRP A 329 11.56 -17.25 28.14
N LYS A 330 11.65 -16.06 28.76
CA LYS A 330 10.60 -15.44 29.60
C LYS A 330 10.88 -13.94 29.82
N HIS A 331 9.83 -13.11 29.72
CA HIS A 331 9.64 -11.69 30.12
C HIS A 331 10.78 -10.67 29.83
N GLU A 332 10.63 -9.58 29.06
CA GLU A 332 9.50 -8.69 28.70
C GLU A 332 9.08 -7.66 29.79
N GLN A 333 8.69 -6.45 29.35
CA GLN A 333 8.25 -5.26 30.11
C GLN A 333 9.42 -4.48 30.78
N SER A 334 9.45 -3.13 30.87
CA SER A 334 8.53 -2.01 30.53
C SER A 334 9.39 -0.81 30.04
N TRP A 335 9.03 0.12 29.13
CA TRP A 335 8.07 1.27 29.22
C TRP A 335 8.14 1.99 30.58
N ASP A 336 8.26 3.33 30.68
CA ASP A 336 7.37 4.33 30.05
C ASP A 336 8.01 5.75 29.90
N SER A 337 7.18 6.73 29.49
CA SER A 337 7.46 8.13 29.10
C SER A 337 7.83 9.11 30.22
N SER A 338 8.52 10.21 29.84
CA SER A 338 8.16 11.57 30.30
C SER A 338 8.60 12.66 29.31
N TYR A 339 7.72 13.63 29.08
CA TYR A 339 7.95 14.90 28.38
C TYR A 339 7.66 16.02 29.38
N GLU A 340 8.50 17.07 29.46
CA GLU A 340 8.07 18.38 29.96
C GLU A 340 8.99 19.52 29.42
N ASP A 341 8.54 20.76 29.58
CA ASP A 341 9.00 21.95 28.82
C ASP A 341 10.21 22.69 29.44
N GLY A 342 10.92 23.48 28.63
CA GLY A 342 12.19 24.14 28.99
C GLY A 342 12.76 25.12 27.95
N SER A 343 11.95 26.06 27.46
CA SER A 343 12.27 27.06 26.41
C SER A 343 13.68 27.71 26.38
N GLN A 344 14.21 28.00 25.16
CA GLN A 344 14.83 29.27 24.68
C GLN A 344 15.71 29.02 23.41
N PRO A 345 15.56 29.78 22.30
CA PRO A 345 16.33 29.56 21.07
C PRO A 345 17.66 30.37 20.96
N PRO A 346 18.69 29.84 20.26
CA PRO A 346 19.99 30.50 20.14
C PRO A 346 20.02 31.66 19.13
N LYS A 347 20.64 32.78 19.53
CA LYS A 347 20.72 34.03 18.73
C LYS A 347 21.85 33.99 17.70
N TRP A 348 21.53 34.14 16.42
CA TRP A 348 22.51 34.14 15.32
C TRP A 348 23.41 35.40 15.34
N LYS A 349 24.72 35.21 15.45
CA LYS A 349 25.72 36.29 15.69
C LYS A 349 26.19 37.07 14.45
N PHE A 350 25.40 37.19 13.37
CA PHE A 350 25.86 37.84 12.13
C PHE A 350 25.79 39.39 12.14
N TRP A 351 24.94 39.98 12.98
CA TRP A 351 24.64 41.44 12.95
C TRP A 351 25.20 42.25 14.12
N ALA A 352 26.18 41.71 14.85
CA ALA A 352 26.63 42.23 16.15
C ALA A 352 27.51 43.51 16.07
N SER A 353 28.22 43.74 14.96
CA SER A 353 29.20 44.84 14.83
C SER A 353 28.68 46.12 14.14
N TRP A 354 27.42 46.12 13.66
CA TRP A 354 26.87 47.24 12.89
C TRP A 354 26.04 48.21 13.74
N SER A 355 26.48 49.47 13.78
CA SER A 355 25.81 50.55 14.50
C SER A 355 24.42 50.87 13.92
N LYS A 356 23.51 51.36 14.78
CA LYS A 356 22.10 51.61 14.41
C LYS A 356 21.95 52.50 13.17
N LYS A 357 22.81 53.51 13.00
CA LYS A 357 22.81 54.40 11.81
C LYS A 357 23.11 53.65 10.50
N LYS A 358 24.06 52.69 10.48
CA LYS A 358 24.37 51.92 9.25
C LYS A 358 23.22 50.99 8.84
N LYS A 359 22.56 50.35 9.81
CA LYS A 359 21.38 49.49 9.54
C LYS A 359 20.22 50.28 8.94
N LEU A 360 19.98 51.50 9.42
CA LEU A 360 18.94 52.39 8.91
C LEU A 360 19.25 52.88 7.48
N ILE A 361 20.49 53.28 7.20
CA ILE A 361 20.93 53.71 5.86
C ILE A 361 20.77 52.58 4.82
N VAL A 362 21.19 51.35 5.13
CA VAL A 362 21.04 50.22 4.19
C VAL A 362 19.58 49.84 3.98
N GLY A 363 18.75 49.88 5.02
CA GLY A 363 17.29 49.70 4.88
C GLY A 363 16.66 50.74 3.95
N CYS A 364 16.95 52.03 4.15
CA CYS A 364 16.46 53.09 3.26
C CYS A 364 16.99 52.95 1.82
N SER A 365 18.26 52.57 1.64
CA SER A 365 18.85 52.39 0.31
C SER A 365 18.19 51.24 -0.46
N LEU A 366 17.88 50.13 0.21
CA LEU A 366 17.13 49.01 -0.38
C LEU A 366 15.70 49.44 -0.77
N VAL A 367 14.99 50.17 0.08
CA VAL A 367 13.64 50.68 -0.24
C VAL A 367 13.67 51.66 -1.43
N VAL A 368 14.66 52.56 -1.51
CA VAL A 368 14.82 53.49 -2.64
C VAL A 368 15.14 52.74 -3.94
N LEU A 369 16.00 51.71 -3.90
CA LEU A 369 16.26 50.85 -5.06
C LEU A 369 15.02 50.09 -5.52
N LEU A 370 14.20 49.59 -4.58
CA LEU A 370 12.95 48.89 -4.88
C LEU A 370 11.90 49.81 -5.50
N ILE A 371 11.80 51.06 -5.01
CA ILE A 371 10.94 52.10 -5.61
C ILE A 371 11.43 52.47 -7.01
N LEU A 372 12.74 52.67 -7.22
CA LEU A 372 13.30 52.97 -8.54
C LEU A 372 13.07 51.83 -9.54
N ALA A 373 13.22 50.57 -9.10
CA ALA A 373 12.95 49.39 -9.92
C ALA A 373 11.47 49.26 -10.34
N ILE A 374 10.54 49.84 -9.58
CA ILE A 374 9.11 49.90 -9.93
C ILE A 374 8.79 51.13 -10.79
N VAL A 375 9.38 52.29 -10.50
CA VAL A 375 9.07 53.57 -11.19
C VAL A 375 9.69 53.63 -12.59
N ILE A 376 10.88 53.07 -12.81
CA ILE A 376 11.56 53.15 -14.12
C ILE A 376 10.77 52.43 -15.23
N PRO A 377 10.25 51.19 -15.05
CA PRO A 377 9.37 50.55 -16.04
C PRO A 377 8.07 51.34 -16.31
N VAL A 378 7.50 51.95 -15.27
CA VAL A 378 6.23 52.70 -15.39
C VAL A 378 6.44 54.03 -16.14
N ALA A 379 7.53 54.75 -15.88
CA ALA A 379 7.86 56.01 -16.55
C ALA A 379 8.15 55.84 -18.06
N VAL A 380 8.71 54.69 -18.48
CA VAL A 380 9.05 54.43 -19.90
C VAL A 380 7.83 54.02 -20.73
N SER A 381 6.76 53.51 -20.10
CA SER A 381 5.54 53.07 -20.80
C SER A 381 4.57 54.20 -21.22
N VAL A 382 4.76 55.44 -20.77
CA VAL A 382 3.82 56.55 -20.99
C VAL A 382 4.49 57.78 -21.63
N SER A 383 5.24 57.60 -22.72
CA SER A 383 5.69 58.74 -23.54
C SER A 383 6.01 58.44 -25.01
N LYS A 384 4.97 58.29 -25.86
CA LYS A 384 4.85 58.87 -27.21
C LYS A 384 3.49 58.52 -27.83
N ASN A 385 2.94 59.44 -28.63
CA ASN A 385 1.50 59.73 -28.83
C ASN A 385 1.26 60.53 -30.13
N SER A 386 1.58 60.04 -31.34
CA SER A 386 1.12 60.66 -32.63
C SER A 386 1.59 59.91 -33.90
N GLY A 387 0.67 59.55 -34.81
CA GLY A 387 1.00 59.14 -36.19
C GLY A 387 0.06 58.08 -36.79
N ASN A 388 -0.86 58.48 -37.66
CA ASN A 388 -1.75 57.56 -38.41
C ASN A 388 -1.01 56.88 -39.58
N ALA A 389 -1.22 55.57 -39.75
CA ALA A 389 -1.43 54.91 -41.05
C ALA A 389 -1.89 53.45 -40.84
N ASP A 390 -2.75 52.94 -41.72
CA ASP A 390 -3.27 51.57 -41.66
C ASP A 390 -2.23 50.51 -42.08
N THR A 391 -2.15 49.38 -41.36
CA THR A 391 -2.74 48.10 -41.82
C THR A 391 -2.44 46.91 -40.90
N LYS A 392 -3.43 46.01 -40.75
CA LYS A 392 -3.36 44.59 -40.34
C LYS A 392 -2.26 44.19 -39.34
N ALA A 393 -2.62 44.14 -38.05
CA ALA A 393 -1.93 43.33 -37.05
C ALA A 393 -2.87 42.23 -36.49
N SER A 394 -2.33 41.04 -36.25
CA SER A 394 -3.04 39.95 -35.55
C SER A 394 -3.12 40.27 -34.06
N GLY A 395 -4.30 40.59 -33.56
CA GLY A 395 -4.51 40.92 -32.15
C GLY A 395 -4.39 39.69 -31.25
N SER A 396 -3.23 39.51 -30.60
CA SER A 396 -3.12 38.62 -29.44
C SER A 396 -3.83 39.28 -28.25
N SER A 397 -5.09 38.91 -28.02
CA SER A 397 -5.85 39.37 -26.85
C SER A 397 -5.41 38.59 -25.62
N THR A 398 -4.87 39.28 -24.62
CA THR A 398 -4.75 38.75 -23.24
C THR A 398 -6.15 38.57 -22.66
N GLY A 399 -6.75 37.41 -22.94
CA GLY A 399 -8.09 37.09 -22.49
C GLY A 399 -8.12 36.86 -20.98
N SER A 400 -8.94 37.65 -20.28
CA SER A 400 -9.56 37.17 -19.04
C SER A 400 -10.39 35.95 -19.40
N GLY A 401 -9.89 34.75 -19.09
CA GLY A 401 -10.47 33.50 -19.56
C GLY A 401 -11.88 33.30 -19.00
N SER A 402 -12.89 33.29 -19.87
CA SER A 402 -14.20 32.76 -19.54
C SER A 402 -14.06 31.29 -19.14
N SER A 403 -14.62 30.89 -17.99
CA SER A 403 -14.68 29.48 -17.60
C SER A 403 -15.25 28.66 -18.76
N PRO A 404 -14.70 27.48 -19.09
CA PRO A 404 -15.06 26.73 -20.30
C PRO A 404 -16.42 26.02 -20.19
N ASN A 405 -17.31 26.51 -19.33
CA ASN A 405 -18.54 25.86 -18.89
C ASN A 405 -19.71 26.13 -19.85
N SER A 406 -19.42 26.25 -21.14
CA SER A 406 -20.38 26.61 -22.19
C SER A 406 -21.50 25.58 -22.41
N ASN A 407 -21.36 24.36 -21.89
CA ASN A 407 -22.43 23.35 -21.82
C ASN A 407 -23.45 23.60 -20.70
N LEU A 408 -23.22 24.56 -19.78
CA LEU A 408 -24.25 25.08 -18.87
C LEU A 408 -25.11 26.18 -19.51
N ASN A 409 -24.74 26.70 -20.69
CA ASN A 409 -25.48 27.78 -21.34
C ASN A 409 -26.92 27.36 -21.67
N GLY A 410 -27.90 28.01 -21.04
CA GLY A 410 -29.33 27.70 -21.19
C GLY A 410 -29.88 26.71 -20.18
N ILE A 411 -29.05 26.15 -19.28
CA ILE A 411 -29.49 25.40 -18.10
C ILE A 411 -29.68 26.39 -16.95
N SER A 412 -30.83 26.36 -16.26
CA SER A 412 -31.00 27.16 -15.03
C SER A 412 -30.36 26.44 -13.83
N PRO A 413 -29.67 27.14 -12.92
CA PRO A 413 -29.31 26.62 -11.59
C PRO A 413 -30.51 26.06 -10.80
N ASP A 414 -31.72 26.57 -11.04
CA ASP A 414 -32.97 26.07 -10.42
C ASP A 414 -33.37 24.67 -10.88
N SER A 415 -32.74 24.14 -11.94
CA SER A 415 -32.92 22.74 -12.38
C SER A 415 -32.15 21.74 -11.52
N ILE A 416 -31.17 22.22 -10.73
CA ILE A 416 -30.49 21.42 -9.71
C ILE A 416 -31.39 21.41 -8.45
N PRO A 417 -31.77 20.26 -7.90
CA PRO A 417 -32.57 20.21 -6.68
C PRO A 417 -31.88 20.90 -5.50
N SER A 418 -32.65 21.55 -4.63
CA SER A 418 -32.12 22.34 -3.50
C SER A 418 -31.24 21.57 -2.51
N TYR A 419 -31.39 20.25 -2.39
CA TYR A 419 -30.51 19.39 -1.59
C TYR A 419 -29.14 19.12 -2.26
N ALA A 420 -29.02 19.41 -3.55
CA ALA A 420 -27.83 19.17 -4.36
C ALA A 420 -27.12 20.48 -4.77
N GLN A 421 -27.83 21.61 -4.82
CA GLN A 421 -27.25 22.94 -5.03
C GLN A 421 -26.11 23.22 -4.03
N GLY A 422 -24.99 23.77 -4.52
CA GLY A 422 -23.80 24.01 -3.71
C GLY A 422 -23.00 22.76 -3.29
N THR A 423 -23.47 21.54 -3.62
CA THR A 423 -22.76 20.28 -3.30
C THR A 423 -21.86 19.82 -4.46
N ILE A 424 -21.12 18.74 -4.25
CA ILE A 424 -20.34 18.08 -5.30
C ILE A 424 -21.16 17.69 -6.55
N LEU A 425 -22.48 17.53 -6.41
CA LEU A 425 -23.40 17.19 -7.52
C LEU A 425 -23.83 18.39 -8.37
N ASP A 426 -23.56 19.62 -7.93
CA ASP A 426 -23.98 20.85 -8.62
C ASP A 426 -22.91 21.31 -9.64
N PRO A 427 -23.14 21.20 -10.96
CA PRO A 427 -22.15 21.53 -11.97
C PRO A 427 -21.90 23.03 -12.11
N PHE A 428 -22.74 23.90 -11.53
CA PHE A 428 -22.46 25.34 -11.46
C PHE A 428 -21.37 25.69 -10.43
N THR A 429 -20.98 24.74 -9.57
CA THR A 429 -19.85 24.90 -8.62
C THR A 429 -18.51 24.39 -9.15
N TRP A 430 -18.49 23.61 -10.24
CA TRP A 430 -17.28 22.93 -10.71
C TRP A 430 -16.34 23.90 -11.43
N TYR A 431 -15.03 23.69 -11.25
CA TYR A 431 -14.00 24.53 -11.88
C TYR A 431 -14.08 24.52 -13.41
N ASP A 432 -14.33 23.33 -13.98
CA ASP A 432 -14.54 23.13 -15.41
C ASP A 432 -15.63 22.07 -15.64
N THR A 433 -16.52 22.29 -16.62
CA THR A 433 -17.54 21.30 -17.03
C THR A 433 -17.27 20.66 -18.40
N VAL A 434 -16.04 20.77 -18.92
CA VAL A 434 -15.62 20.22 -20.22
C VAL A 434 -15.56 18.69 -20.17
N GLY A 435 -16.10 18.05 -21.21
CA GLY A 435 -16.14 16.59 -21.32
C GLY A 435 -17.13 15.91 -20.39
N PHE A 436 -17.77 16.63 -19.46
CA PHE A 436 -18.76 16.12 -18.52
C PHE A 436 -20.19 16.21 -19.08
N ASN A 437 -21.06 15.28 -18.64
CA ASN A 437 -22.52 15.43 -18.76
C ASN A 437 -23.05 16.21 -17.55
N VAL A 438 -23.49 17.45 -17.78
CA VAL A 438 -24.00 18.37 -16.76
C VAL A 438 -25.48 18.18 -16.44
N THR A 439 -26.16 17.21 -17.06
CA THR A 439 -27.56 16.88 -16.72
C THR A 439 -27.63 16.27 -15.32
N PHE A 440 -28.39 16.89 -14.41
CA PHE A 440 -28.47 16.44 -13.02
C PHE A 440 -28.94 14.98 -12.90
N THR A 441 -28.25 14.21 -12.06
CA THR A 441 -28.67 12.87 -11.62
C THR A 441 -28.18 12.59 -10.21
N ASN A 442 -29.02 11.93 -9.41
CA ASN A 442 -28.69 11.44 -8.07
C ASN A 442 -28.41 9.92 -8.05
N VAL A 443 -28.31 9.28 -9.22
CA VAL A 443 -28.03 7.85 -9.34
C VAL A 443 -26.62 7.54 -8.82
N THR A 444 -26.52 6.47 -8.04
CA THR A 444 -25.25 5.91 -7.58
C THR A 444 -25.15 4.43 -7.94
N VAL A 445 -23.91 3.92 -8.04
CA VAL A 445 -23.62 2.48 -8.16
C VAL A 445 -22.56 2.15 -7.13
N GLY A 446 -22.83 1.19 -6.24
CA GLY A 446 -21.96 0.94 -5.08
C GLY A 446 -21.84 2.14 -4.14
N GLY A 447 -22.84 3.03 -4.08
CA GLY A 447 -22.79 4.28 -3.33
C GLY A 447 -22.07 5.45 -4.04
N LEU A 448 -21.35 5.19 -5.13
CA LEU A 448 -20.59 6.20 -5.87
C LEU A 448 -21.44 6.84 -6.98
N SER A 449 -21.40 8.17 -7.05
CA SER A 449 -22.20 8.97 -8.00
C SER A 449 -21.79 8.76 -9.45
N ILE A 450 -22.76 8.82 -10.37
CA ILE A 450 -22.53 8.94 -11.82
C ILE A 450 -22.66 10.39 -12.33
N MET A 451 -22.85 11.38 -11.46
CA MET A 451 -22.97 12.78 -11.88
C MET A 451 -21.71 13.25 -12.61
N GLY A 452 -21.89 13.95 -13.74
CA GLY A 452 -20.81 14.31 -14.66
C GLY A 452 -20.45 13.23 -15.69
N LEU A 453 -20.86 11.96 -15.53
CA LEU A 453 -20.44 10.86 -16.40
C LEU A 453 -20.97 11.02 -17.83
N ASN A 454 -20.09 11.48 -18.71
CA ASN A 454 -20.31 11.44 -20.15
C ASN A 454 -20.19 9.98 -20.64
N SER A 455 -21.09 9.56 -21.51
CA SER A 455 -21.13 8.19 -22.04
C SER A 455 -21.43 8.15 -23.54
N THR A 456 -20.96 9.17 -24.27
CA THR A 456 -21.19 9.28 -25.73
C THR A 456 -20.24 8.45 -26.59
N TRP A 457 -19.18 7.87 -26.00
CA TRP A 457 -18.18 7.09 -26.72
C TRP A 457 -18.42 5.57 -26.57
N ASP A 458 -18.14 4.83 -27.63
CA ASP A 458 -18.16 3.36 -27.63
C ASP A 458 -16.74 2.77 -27.63
N ASP A 459 -16.66 1.44 -27.54
CA ASP A 459 -15.38 0.70 -27.48
C ASP A 459 -14.78 0.41 -28.87
N SER A 460 -15.19 1.09 -29.96
CA SER A 460 -14.67 0.83 -31.32
C SER A 460 -13.26 1.37 -31.57
N ALA A 461 -12.79 2.32 -30.76
CA ALA A 461 -11.50 2.96 -30.93
C ALA A 461 -10.32 2.00 -30.65
N ARG A 462 -9.23 2.16 -31.42
CA ARG A 462 -7.90 1.56 -31.17
C ARG A 462 -6.83 2.66 -31.09
N PRO A 463 -5.77 2.49 -30.29
CA PRO A 463 -4.79 3.55 -30.09
C PRO A 463 -3.77 3.63 -31.23
N ASN A 464 -3.39 2.49 -31.81
CA ASN A 464 -2.50 2.42 -32.97
C ASN A 464 -2.78 1.15 -33.80
N SER A 465 -2.09 0.98 -34.93
CA SER A 465 -2.26 -0.16 -35.86
C SER A 465 -1.94 -1.52 -35.25
N ASN A 466 -1.06 -1.56 -34.25
CA ASN A 466 -0.48 -2.79 -33.70
C ASN A 466 -1.28 -3.30 -32.49
N VAL A 467 -2.35 -2.61 -32.10
CA VAL A 467 -3.12 -2.85 -30.88
C VAL A 467 -4.60 -3.07 -31.24
N PRO A 468 -5.27 -4.09 -30.67
CA PRO A 468 -6.69 -4.31 -30.91
C PRO A 468 -7.56 -3.19 -30.31
N PRO A 469 -8.68 -2.82 -30.96
CA PRO A 469 -9.66 -1.87 -30.43
C PRO A 469 -10.24 -2.34 -29.11
N LEU A 470 -10.84 -1.45 -28.34
CA LEU A 470 -11.29 -1.76 -26.97
C LEU A 470 -12.33 -2.90 -26.92
N ASN A 471 -13.20 -3.00 -27.92
CA ASN A 471 -14.18 -4.08 -28.09
C ASN A 471 -13.56 -5.45 -28.44
N GLU A 472 -12.26 -5.49 -28.78
CA GLU A 472 -11.46 -6.70 -28.94
C GLU A 472 -10.57 -6.95 -27.71
N LYS A 473 -10.23 -8.22 -27.44
CA LYS A 473 -9.39 -8.58 -26.29
C LYS A 473 -7.92 -8.27 -26.55
N PHE A 474 -7.29 -7.52 -25.65
CA PHE A 474 -5.83 -7.36 -25.64
C PHE A 474 -5.14 -8.69 -25.25
N PRO A 475 -4.16 -9.19 -26.03
CA PRO A 475 -3.53 -10.48 -25.79
C PRO A 475 -2.38 -10.38 -24.78
N TYR A 476 -2.73 -10.13 -23.51
CA TYR A 476 -1.78 -10.08 -22.39
C TYR A 476 -0.88 -11.33 -22.35
N GLY A 477 0.44 -11.10 -22.26
CA GLY A 477 1.45 -12.15 -22.21
C GLY A 477 1.96 -12.64 -23.56
N SER A 478 1.40 -12.17 -24.69
CA SER A 478 2.02 -12.29 -26.02
C SER A 478 2.16 -10.95 -26.75
N GLN A 479 1.40 -9.94 -26.33
CA GLN A 479 1.67 -8.53 -26.61
C GLN A 479 1.99 -7.83 -25.28
N PRO A 480 3.14 -7.13 -25.17
CA PRO A 480 3.46 -6.38 -23.96
C PRO A 480 2.61 -5.11 -23.87
N ILE A 481 2.23 -4.77 -22.65
CA ILE A 481 1.67 -3.47 -22.27
C ILE A 481 2.74 -2.39 -22.49
N ARG A 482 2.37 -1.27 -23.12
CA ARG A 482 3.24 -0.09 -23.26
C ARG A 482 2.47 1.14 -22.79
N GLY A 483 2.62 1.47 -21.52
CA GLY A 483 1.82 2.52 -20.87
C GLY A 483 2.60 3.58 -20.12
N VAL A 484 1.87 4.57 -19.63
CA VAL A 484 2.37 5.63 -18.75
C VAL A 484 1.47 5.78 -17.53
N ASN A 485 2.03 6.30 -16.46
CA ASN A 485 1.30 6.67 -15.26
C ASN A 485 0.76 8.10 -15.36
N LEU A 486 -0.37 8.35 -14.72
CA LEU A 486 -0.92 9.69 -14.49
C LEU A 486 -0.64 10.13 -13.03
N GLY A 487 0.62 9.96 -12.59
CA GLY A 487 1.10 10.28 -11.23
C GLY A 487 1.07 11.78 -10.92
N GLY A 488 1.06 12.13 -9.64
CA GLY A 488 0.93 13.52 -9.15
C GLY A 488 -0.38 14.25 -9.52
N TRP A 489 -1.39 13.55 -10.05
CA TRP A 489 -2.66 14.12 -10.52
C TRP A 489 -3.83 13.92 -9.54
N LEU A 490 -4.35 12.70 -9.36
CA LEU A 490 -5.43 12.39 -8.39
C LEU A 490 -4.93 11.77 -7.07
N SER A 491 -3.61 11.72 -6.91
CA SER A 491 -2.88 11.58 -5.65
C SER A 491 -1.67 12.50 -5.79
N LEU A 492 -1.46 13.45 -4.87
CA LEU A 492 -0.49 14.53 -5.08
C LEU A 492 0.92 14.17 -4.59
N GLU A 493 1.92 14.61 -5.37
CA GLU A 493 3.33 14.36 -5.11
C GLU A 493 4.17 15.62 -5.33
N PRO A 494 4.93 16.07 -4.31
CA PRO A 494 5.68 17.32 -4.38
C PRO A 494 6.70 17.43 -5.53
N PHE A 495 7.24 16.32 -6.03
CA PHE A 495 8.24 16.36 -7.11
C PHE A 495 7.64 16.38 -8.52
N ILE A 496 6.39 15.93 -8.66
CA ILE A 496 5.66 15.95 -9.92
C ILE A 496 4.98 17.32 -10.10
N SER A 497 4.40 17.85 -9.02
CA SER A 497 3.61 19.08 -8.98
C SER A 497 4.12 20.09 -7.92
N PRO A 498 5.42 20.46 -7.91
CA PRO A 498 6.02 21.32 -6.88
C PRO A 498 5.37 22.69 -6.72
N SER A 499 4.67 23.24 -7.72
CA SER A 499 3.95 24.52 -7.63
C SER A 499 2.88 24.53 -6.52
N LEU A 500 2.30 23.37 -6.18
CA LEU A 500 1.31 23.23 -5.11
C LEU A 500 1.93 23.30 -3.70
N PHE A 501 3.23 23.03 -3.58
CA PHE A 501 3.95 22.95 -2.30
C PHE A 501 4.88 24.17 -2.08
N LYS A 502 5.32 24.82 -3.16
CA LYS A 502 6.14 26.04 -3.14
C LYS A 502 5.40 27.21 -2.49
N GLY A 503 6.13 27.97 -1.68
CA GLY A 503 5.60 29.11 -0.92
C GLY A 503 5.11 28.76 0.49
N TYR A 504 4.91 27.48 0.80
CA TYR A 504 4.64 27.01 2.16
C TYR A 504 5.95 26.68 2.91
N SER A 505 5.84 26.49 4.23
CA SER A 505 6.92 26.01 5.08
C SER A 505 7.21 24.53 4.85
N SER A 506 8.44 24.09 5.16
CA SER A 506 8.95 22.72 4.88
C SER A 506 8.32 21.59 5.72
N ASN A 507 7.19 21.86 6.38
CA ASN A 507 6.30 20.88 7.02
C ASN A 507 5.06 20.56 6.16
N VAL A 508 4.87 21.23 5.01
CA VAL A 508 3.90 20.85 3.98
C VAL A 508 4.61 19.91 3.01
N ILE A 509 4.40 18.61 3.21
CA ILE A 509 5.24 17.51 2.69
C ILE A 509 4.44 16.40 1.98
N ASP A 510 3.11 16.51 1.96
CA ASP A 510 2.18 15.52 1.43
C ASP A 510 0.77 16.14 1.26
N GLU A 511 -0.18 15.41 0.68
CA GLU A 511 -1.55 15.90 0.46
C GLU A 511 -2.30 16.15 1.78
N TRP A 512 -2.02 15.37 2.84
CA TRP A 512 -2.57 15.59 4.18
C TRP A 512 -2.20 16.97 4.73
N THR A 513 -0.91 17.31 4.72
CA THR A 513 -0.40 18.59 5.22
C THR A 513 -0.77 19.76 4.31
N LEU A 514 -0.80 19.56 2.99
CA LEU A 514 -1.25 20.57 2.02
C LEU A 514 -2.73 20.92 2.19
N THR A 515 -3.62 19.92 2.28
CA THR A 515 -5.05 20.16 2.51
C THR A 515 -5.32 20.78 3.89
N THR A 516 -4.59 20.36 4.93
CA THR A 516 -4.60 21.02 6.25
C THR A 516 -4.20 22.50 6.16
N GLN A 517 -3.16 22.82 5.39
CA GLN A 517 -2.65 24.18 5.23
C GLN A 517 -3.55 25.07 4.34
N LEU A 518 -4.25 24.49 3.36
CA LEU A 518 -5.19 25.20 2.49
C LEU A 518 -6.55 25.46 3.17
N GLY A 519 -7.00 24.56 4.05
CA GLY A 519 -8.29 24.67 4.72
C GLY A 519 -9.45 24.79 3.72
N SER A 520 -10.27 25.84 3.85
CA SER A 520 -11.39 26.09 2.92
C SER A 520 -10.97 26.33 1.46
N ALA A 521 -9.72 26.71 1.19
CA ALA A 521 -9.22 26.86 -0.17
C ALA A 521 -8.89 25.52 -0.85
N ALA A 522 -8.82 24.41 -0.10
CA ALA A 522 -8.36 23.11 -0.58
C ALA A 522 -9.18 22.61 -1.77
N ALA A 523 -10.52 22.63 -1.68
CA ALA A 523 -11.40 22.16 -2.74
C ALA A 523 -11.15 22.90 -4.07
N SER A 524 -11.13 24.24 -4.06
CA SER A 524 -10.91 25.06 -5.26
C SER A 524 -9.49 24.93 -5.84
N THR A 525 -8.48 24.76 -4.97
CA THR A 525 -7.07 24.63 -5.38
C THR A 525 -6.82 23.27 -6.02
N LEU A 526 -7.28 22.19 -5.38
CA LEU A 526 -7.09 20.84 -5.90
C LEU A 526 -7.99 20.57 -7.11
N GLU A 527 -9.22 21.10 -7.16
CA GLU A 527 -10.05 20.95 -8.34
C GLU A 527 -9.45 21.63 -9.57
N LYS A 528 -8.86 22.82 -9.43
CA LYS A 528 -8.11 23.48 -10.51
C LYS A 528 -6.96 22.60 -11.02
N HIS A 529 -6.25 21.91 -10.12
CA HIS A 529 -5.20 20.95 -10.50
C HIS A 529 -5.77 19.76 -11.27
N TYR A 530 -6.82 19.12 -10.73
CA TYR A 530 -7.48 17.99 -11.38
C TYR A 530 -8.03 18.35 -12.77
N ALA A 531 -8.53 19.57 -12.94
CA ALA A 531 -9.04 20.10 -14.20
C ALA A 531 -7.96 20.36 -15.27
N THR A 532 -6.75 20.77 -14.87
CA THR A 532 -5.76 21.38 -15.80
C THR A 532 -4.43 20.63 -15.94
N PHE A 533 -4.07 19.76 -14.99
CA PHE A 533 -2.79 19.05 -15.03
C PHE A 533 -2.76 17.88 -16.01
N ILE A 534 -3.84 17.07 -16.06
CA ILE A 534 -4.08 16.07 -17.12
C ILE A 534 -5.38 16.41 -17.85
N THR A 535 -5.33 16.49 -19.17
CA THR A 535 -6.43 16.93 -20.04
C THR A 535 -6.76 15.90 -21.12
N GLU A 536 -7.77 16.16 -21.95
CA GLU A 536 -8.03 15.34 -23.13
C GLU A 536 -6.81 15.31 -24.09
N SER A 537 -6.10 16.43 -24.20
CA SER A 537 -4.92 16.55 -25.06
C SER A 537 -3.76 15.67 -24.60
N ASP A 538 -3.66 15.37 -23.31
CA ASP A 538 -2.66 14.45 -22.78
C ASP A 538 -2.94 13.01 -23.24
N ILE A 539 -4.20 12.55 -23.26
CA ILE A 539 -4.56 11.22 -23.78
C ILE A 539 -4.36 11.14 -25.31
N ALA A 540 -4.65 12.22 -26.04
CA ALA A 540 -4.35 12.29 -27.48
C ALA A 540 -2.84 12.18 -27.76
N GLU A 541 -2.00 12.89 -27.00
CA GLU A 541 -0.54 12.79 -27.10
C GLU A 541 0.00 11.42 -26.67
N ILE A 542 -0.57 10.78 -25.64
CA ILE A 542 -0.23 9.40 -25.21
C ILE A 542 -0.45 8.42 -26.36
N LYS A 543 -1.61 8.50 -27.01
CA LYS A 543 -1.92 7.72 -28.22
C LYS A 543 -0.90 7.99 -29.34
N ASP A 544 -0.55 9.24 -29.57
CA ASP A 544 0.37 9.63 -30.64
C ASP A 544 1.84 9.33 -30.34
N ALA A 545 2.21 9.15 -29.06
CA ALA A 545 3.46 8.48 -28.66
C ALA A 545 3.45 6.95 -28.89
N GLY A 546 2.32 6.38 -29.34
CA GLY A 546 2.19 4.96 -29.64
C GLY A 546 1.99 4.06 -28.41
N LEU A 547 1.62 4.64 -27.26
CA LEU A 547 1.26 3.92 -26.05
C LEU A 547 -0.14 3.30 -26.19
N ASP A 548 -0.46 2.32 -25.34
CA ASP A 548 -1.74 1.59 -25.39
C ASP A 548 -2.47 1.45 -24.04
N HIS A 549 -1.79 1.73 -22.93
CA HIS A 549 -2.38 1.74 -21.59
C HIS A 549 -2.02 3.01 -20.79
N VAL A 550 -2.86 3.35 -19.81
CA VAL A 550 -2.50 4.24 -18.71
C VAL A 550 -2.74 3.57 -17.36
N ARG A 551 -1.89 3.88 -16.37
CA ARG A 551 -2.19 3.68 -14.95
C ARG A 551 -2.64 4.99 -14.35
N ILE A 552 -3.70 4.93 -13.55
CA ILE A 552 -4.34 6.10 -12.94
C ILE A 552 -4.26 5.95 -11.41
N PRO A 553 -3.21 6.50 -10.77
CA PRO A 553 -3.15 6.67 -9.33
C PRO A 553 -4.31 7.54 -8.83
N TYR A 554 -5.10 7.01 -7.90
CA TYR A 554 -6.05 7.78 -7.10
C TYR A 554 -6.12 7.19 -5.69
N SER A 555 -6.46 8.01 -4.71
CA SER A 555 -6.45 7.60 -3.31
C SER A 555 -7.85 7.58 -2.69
N TYR A 556 -7.98 6.97 -1.51
CA TYR A 556 -9.28 6.59 -0.95
C TYR A 556 -10.27 7.76 -0.74
N TRP A 557 -9.78 9.00 -0.58
CA TRP A 557 -10.63 10.20 -0.48
C TRP A 557 -11.40 10.52 -1.77
N ALA A 558 -11.04 9.94 -2.92
CA ALA A 558 -11.90 9.92 -4.10
C ALA A 558 -13.22 9.16 -3.88
N VAL A 559 -13.27 8.24 -2.91
CA VAL A 559 -14.44 7.43 -2.55
C VAL A 559 -15.10 7.96 -1.28
N THR A 560 -14.33 8.15 -0.21
CA THR A 560 -14.85 8.54 1.11
C THR A 560 -13.73 9.09 2.00
N THR A 561 -14.07 9.97 2.94
CA THR A 561 -13.15 10.48 3.98
C THR A 561 -13.66 10.08 5.36
N TYR A 562 -12.76 10.01 6.33
CA TYR A 562 -13.08 9.65 7.71
C TYR A 562 -12.90 10.83 8.67
N GLU A 563 -13.45 10.69 9.89
CA GLU A 563 -13.25 11.66 10.97
C GLU A 563 -11.75 11.89 11.21
N GLY A 564 -11.33 13.16 11.17
CA GLY A 564 -9.93 13.58 11.28
C GLY A 564 -9.17 13.71 9.96
N ASP A 565 -9.71 13.26 8.82
CA ASP A 565 -9.09 13.47 7.51
C ASP A 565 -9.24 14.94 7.04
N PRO A 566 -8.16 15.61 6.58
CA PRO A 566 -8.23 16.95 5.99
C PRO A 566 -8.54 16.93 4.48
N TYR A 567 -8.56 15.75 3.86
CA TYR A 567 -8.62 15.58 2.40
C TYR A 567 -9.92 16.13 1.78
N VAL A 568 -9.81 16.59 0.53
CA VAL A 568 -10.96 17.01 -0.28
C VAL A 568 -11.74 15.77 -0.74
N ALA A 569 -12.88 15.52 -0.09
CA ALA A 569 -13.72 14.37 -0.37
C ALA A 569 -14.28 14.38 -1.82
N GLN A 570 -14.18 13.25 -2.50
CA GLN A 570 -14.86 12.85 -3.73
C GLN A 570 -14.64 13.72 -4.98
N ILE A 571 -14.07 14.93 -4.93
CA ILE A 571 -13.91 15.76 -6.15
C ILE A 571 -13.06 15.05 -7.21
N SER A 572 -12.00 14.34 -6.82
CA SER A 572 -11.17 13.53 -7.75
C SER A 572 -11.94 12.39 -8.44
N TRP A 573 -13.10 11.96 -7.91
CA TRP A 573 -13.96 10.95 -8.55
C TRP A 573 -14.47 11.39 -9.92
N ARG A 574 -14.99 12.62 -10.05
CA ARG A 574 -15.49 13.10 -11.35
C ARG A 574 -14.36 13.13 -12.40
N TYR A 575 -13.16 13.55 -12.01
CA TYR A 575 -12.00 13.58 -12.90
C TYR A 575 -11.50 12.18 -13.28
N LEU A 576 -11.52 11.21 -12.36
CA LEU A 576 -11.27 9.79 -12.65
C LEU A 576 -12.24 9.25 -13.70
N LEU A 577 -13.54 9.53 -13.57
CA LEU A 577 -14.53 9.12 -14.57
C LEU A 577 -14.26 9.80 -15.92
N ARG A 578 -14.03 11.11 -15.95
CA ARG A 578 -13.74 11.87 -17.18
C ARG A 578 -12.56 11.29 -17.97
N ILE A 579 -11.46 10.97 -17.30
CA ILE A 579 -10.27 10.48 -17.99
C ILE A 579 -10.43 9.06 -18.54
N ILE A 580 -11.23 8.20 -17.89
CA ILE A 580 -11.55 6.86 -18.39
C ILE A 580 -12.37 6.95 -19.69
N GLU A 581 -13.27 7.93 -19.77
CA GLU A 581 -14.07 8.19 -20.97
C GLU A 581 -13.23 8.80 -22.10
N TYR A 582 -12.25 9.68 -21.79
CA TYR A 582 -11.23 10.09 -22.75
C TYR A 582 -10.34 8.92 -23.20
N CYS A 583 -9.96 8.00 -22.31
CA CYS A 583 -9.23 6.79 -22.68
C CYS A 583 -10.04 5.93 -23.66
N ARG A 584 -11.36 5.77 -23.43
CA ARG A 584 -12.27 5.13 -24.39
C ARG A 584 -12.23 5.81 -25.76
N LYS A 585 -12.40 7.13 -25.82
CA LYS A 585 -12.35 7.93 -27.07
C LYS A 585 -11.11 7.66 -27.92
N TYR A 586 -9.96 7.40 -27.30
CA TYR A 586 -8.67 7.19 -27.98
C TYR A 586 -8.21 5.72 -28.04
N GLY A 587 -9.03 4.76 -27.61
CA GLY A 587 -8.67 3.33 -27.64
C GLY A 587 -7.70 2.86 -26.56
N ILE A 588 -7.42 3.71 -25.56
CA ILE A 588 -6.45 3.47 -24.49
C ILE A 588 -7.09 2.65 -23.36
N ARG A 589 -6.37 1.65 -22.86
CA ARG A 589 -6.80 0.78 -21.74
C ARG A 589 -6.29 1.30 -20.39
N VAL A 590 -6.96 0.92 -19.31
CA VAL A 590 -6.80 1.52 -17.98
C VAL A 590 -6.43 0.46 -16.92
N LYS A 591 -5.35 0.76 -16.19
CA LYS A 591 -5.08 0.24 -14.84
C LYS A 591 -5.58 1.25 -13.81
N LEU A 592 -6.64 0.90 -13.10
CA LEU A 592 -7.01 1.58 -11.86
C LEU A 592 -5.96 1.26 -10.80
N ASP A 593 -5.60 2.23 -9.97
CA ASP A 593 -4.57 2.07 -8.93
C ASP A 593 -4.98 2.82 -7.66
N LEU A 594 -5.37 2.08 -6.63
CA LEU A 594 -5.66 2.66 -5.31
C LEU A 594 -4.33 2.98 -4.61
N HIS A 595 -3.87 4.20 -4.80
CA HIS A 595 -2.49 4.62 -4.53
C HIS A 595 -2.23 4.98 -3.06
N GLY A 596 -3.27 5.44 -2.37
CA GLY A 596 -3.29 5.66 -0.92
C GLY A 596 -4.49 4.97 -0.30
N VAL A 597 -4.25 4.06 0.65
CA VAL A 597 -5.30 3.39 1.44
C VAL A 597 -5.42 4.00 2.85
N PRO A 598 -6.57 3.86 3.54
CA PRO A 598 -6.76 4.40 4.88
C PRO A 598 -5.66 3.96 5.86
N GLY A 599 -5.03 4.93 6.52
CA GLY A 599 -3.91 4.72 7.44
C GLY A 599 -2.52 4.67 6.82
N SER A 600 -2.38 4.78 5.48
CA SER A 600 -1.14 4.63 4.71
C SER A 600 -0.48 3.24 4.80
N GLN A 601 -0.14 2.68 3.64
CA GLN A 601 0.47 1.36 3.47
C GLN A 601 2.00 1.35 3.41
N ASN A 602 2.65 2.51 3.35
CA ASN A 602 4.12 2.64 3.35
C ASN A 602 4.67 3.76 4.23
N GLY A 603 3.84 4.72 4.66
CA GLY A 603 4.27 5.87 5.44
C GLY A 603 5.00 6.94 4.63
N TRP A 604 4.83 6.97 3.30
CA TRP A 604 5.47 7.91 2.38
C TRP A 604 4.44 8.90 1.78
N ASN A 605 4.92 10.06 1.34
CA ASN A 605 4.09 11.20 0.90
C ASN A 605 3.06 10.87 -0.20
N HIS A 606 3.45 10.15 -1.24
CA HIS A 606 2.59 9.77 -2.37
C HIS A 606 1.36 8.91 -1.95
N SER A 607 1.41 8.21 -0.82
CA SER A 607 0.25 7.54 -0.21
C SER A 607 -0.78 8.49 0.42
N GLY A 608 -0.55 9.81 0.34
CA GLY A 608 -1.33 10.89 0.94
C GLY A 608 -0.74 11.46 2.22
N ARG A 609 -0.02 10.64 2.99
CA ARG A 609 0.48 11.00 4.32
C ARG A 609 1.80 10.29 4.66
N GLN A 610 2.86 11.07 4.88
CA GLN A 610 4.13 10.58 5.41
C GLN A 610 4.04 10.35 6.93
N GLY A 611 4.68 9.28 7.42
CA GLY A 611 4.78 8.99 8.86
C GLY A 611 4.57 7.52 9.21
N ASN A 612 3.88 7.26 10.32
CA ASN A 612 3.63 5.91 10.80
C ASN A 612 2.61 5.18 9.92
N ILE A 613 2.93 3.93 9.54
CA ILE A 613 2.01 3.01 8.87
C ILE A 613 0.89 2.60 9.85
N GLY A 614 -0.32 3.08 9.60
CA GLY A 614 -1.56 2.71 10.30
C GLY A 614 -2.43 1.72 9.54
N TRP A 615 -2.06 1.33 8.31
CA TRP A 615 -2.74 0.27 7.57
C TRP A 615 -2.27 -1.11 8.06
N LEU A 616 -3.22 -1.98 8.44
CA LEU A 616 -3.00 -3.31 9.05
C LEU A 616 -2.18 -3.32 10.37
N MET A 617 -1.76 -2.16 10.87
CA MET A 617 -0.79 -1.95 11.95
C MET A 617 -1.29 -0.90 12.96
N GLY A 618 -0.72 -0.90 14.16
CA GLY A 618 -1.19 -0.05 15.27
C GLY A 618 -2.56 -0.48 15.83
N SER A 619 -3.14 0.37 16.69
CA SER A 619 -4.49 0.22 17.27
C SER A 619 -5.57 0.12 16.18
N ASP A 620 -5.48 0.99 15.18
CA ASP A 620 -6.49 1.17 14.15
C ASP A 620 -6.28 0.25 12.94
N GLY A 621 -5.29 -0.65 13.00
CA GLY A 621 -4.94 -1.54 11.90
C GLY A 621 -6.12 -2.37 11.36
N ASP A 622 -6.98 -2.88 12.25
CA ASP A 622 -8.20 -3.62 11.87
C ASP A 622 -9.36 -2.71 11.44
N LEU A 623 -9.38 -1.45 11.89
CA LEU A 623 -10.34 -0.45 11.42
C LEU A 623 -9.99 -0.03 9.98
N ASN A 624 -8.71 0.28 9.74
CA ASN A 624 -8.17 0.63 8.44
C ASN A 624 -8.18 -0.55 7.44
N ARG A 625 -8.06 -1.80 7.94
CA ARG A 625 -8.34 -3.03 7.16
C ARG A 625 -9.79 -3.07 6.66
N LYS A 626 -10.77 -2.80 7.53
CA LYS A 626 -12.20 -2.76 7.15
C LYS A 626 -12.49 -1.60 6.19
N ARG A 627 -11.95 -0.40 6.47
CA ARG A 627 -12.08 0.80 5.62
C ARG A 627 -11.56 0.55 4.20
N SER A 628 -10.36 0.00 4.04
CA SER A 628 -9.79 -0.33 2.72
C SER A 628 -10.59 -1.40 1.97
N LEU A 629 -11.13 -2.42 2.65
CA LEU A 629 -12.03 -3.40 2.04
C LEU A 629 -13.37 -2.79 1.61
N GLU A 630 -13.93 -1.85 2.38
CA GLU A 630 -15.17 -1.16 2.00
C GLU A 630 -14.96 -0.19 0.82
N VAL A 631 -13.81 0.48 0.75
CA VAL A 631 -13.41 1.26 -0.44
C VAL A 631 -13.36 0.37 -1.69
N HIS A 632 -12.79 -0.84 -1.60
CA HIS A 632 -12.87 -1.81 -2.69
C HIS A 632 -14.29 -2.32 -2.98
N ASN A 633 -15.14 -2.47 -1.96
CA ASN A 633 -16.53 -2.89 -2.14
C ASN A 633 -17.28 -1.91 -3.07
N GLN A 634 -17.19 -0.61 -2.78
CA GLN A 634 -17.83 0.46 -3.54
C GLN A 634 -17.25 0.57 -4.95
N LEU A 635 -15.91 0.66 -5.06
CA LEU A 635 -15.20 0.72 -6.34
C LEU A 635 -15.50 -0.48 -7.26
N SER A 636 -15.49 -1.70 -6.72
CA SER A 636 -15.72 -2.90 -7.53
C SER A 636 -17.18 -3.07 -7.96
N GLN A 637 -18.15 -2.67 -7.13
CA GLN A 637 -19.55 -2.59 -7.57
C GLN A 637 -19.72 -1.57 -8.72
N PHE A 638 -19.06 -0.42 -8.63
CA PHE A 638 -19.11 0.58 -9.70
C PHE A 638 -18.42 0.11 -10.99
N PHE A 639 -17.19 -0.44 -10.91
CA PHE A 639 -16.41 -0.86 -12.09
C PHE A 639 -16.77 -2.27 -12.62
N ALA A 640 -17.64 -3.02 -11.95
CA ALA A 640 -18.26 -4.22 -12.50
C ALA A 640 -19.35 -3.92 -13.56
N GLN A 641 -19.77 -2.65 -13.72
CA GLN A 641 -20.71 -2.25 -14.76
C GLN A 641 -20.19 -2.60 -16.16
N ASP A 642 -21.09 -3.09 -17.00
CA ASP A 642 -20.78 -3.72 -18.28
C ASP A 642 -20.04 -2.79 -19.27
N ARG A 643 -20.15 -1.46 -19.10
CA ARG A 643 -19.40 -0.43 -19.85
C ARG A 643 -17.89 -0.46 -19.63
N TYR A 644 -17.41 -0.88 -18.45
CA TYR A 644 -15.99 -0.74 -18.08
C TYR A 644 -15.13 -1.95 -18.47
N LYS A 645 -15.73 -3.13 -18.72
CA LYS A 645 -15.03 -4.42 -18.93
C LYS A 645 -13.96 -4.43 -20.04
N ASN A 646 -14.07 -3.53 -21.01
CA ASN A 646 -13.20 -3.40 -22.17
C ASN A 646 -12.11 -2.33 -22.01
N VAL A 647 -12.34 -1.36 -21.11
CA VAL A 647 -11.48 -0.17 -20.91
C VAL A 647 -10.69 -0.30 -19.61
N VAL A 648 -11.37 -0.59 -18.49
CA VAL A 648 -10.74 -0.95 -17.22
C VAL A 648 -10.40 -2.44 -17.27
N THR A 649 -9.21 -2.75 -17.76
CA THR A 649 -8.72 -4.11 -17.98
C THR A 649 -7.81 -4.61 -16.86
N LEU A 650 -7.27 -3.69 -16.03
CA LEU A 650 -6.42 -3.95 -14.88
C LEU A 650 -6.96 -3.20 -13.65
N TYR A 651 -7.02 -3.88 -12.49
CA TYR A 651 -7.56 -3.34 -11.23
C TYR A 651 -6.55 -3.52 -10.09
N GLY A 652 -5.85 -2.46 -9.70
CA GLY A 652 -4.88 -2.45 -8.61
C GLY A 652 -5.53 -2.41 -7.23
N LEU A 653 -5.07 -3.28 -6.33
CA LEU A 653 -5.57 -3.36 -4.95
C LEU A 653 -4.97 -2.29 -4.03
N ALA A 654 -3.65 -2.25 -3.92
CA ALA A 654 -2.95 -1.20 -3.16
C ALA A 654 -1.58 -0.99 -3.78
N ASN A 655 -1.22 0.27 -4.01
CA ASN A 655 0.14 0.61 -4.40
C ASN A 655 1.13 0.32 -3.27
N GLU A 656 2.32 -0.17 -3.59
CA GLU A 656 3.50 -0.14 -2.69
C GLU A 656 3.28 -0.44 -1.18
N PRO A 657 2.63 -1.55 -0.78
CA PRO A 657 2.53 -1.92 0.63
C PRO A 657 3.93 -2.29 1.16
N LEU A 658 4.42 -1.59 2.20
CA LEU A 658 5.78 -1.78 2.72
C LEU A 658 5.90 -3.07 3.56
N MET A 659 5.91 -4.24 2.90
CA MET A 659 6.02 -5.56 3.54
C MET A 659 7.37 -5.84 4.22
N LEU A 660 8.29 -4.87 4.15
CA LEU A 660 9.52 -4.82 4.96
C LEU A 660 9.24 -4.39 6.41
N ASN A 661 8.20 -3.58 6.62
CA ASN A 661 7.75 -3.09 7.94
C ASN A 661 6.41 -3.70 8.37
N ILE A 662 5.53 -4.05 7.42
CA ILE A 662 4.26 -4.72 7.66
C ILE A 662 4.43 -6.25 7.59
N PRO A 663 3.87 -7.05 8.51
CA PRO A 663 3.88 -8.51 8.40
C PRO A 663 3.26 -9.00 7.08
N VAL A 664 4.08 -9.62 6.24
CA VAL A 664 3.73 -10.17 4.90
C VAL A 664 2.40 -10.94 4.93
N GLU A 665 2.18 -11.78 5.94
CA GLU A 665 0.96 -12.58 6.11
C GLU A 665 -0.31 -11.70 6.18
N LYS A 666 -0.28 -10.58 6.90
CA LYS A 666 -1.43 -9.65 6.96
C LYS A 666 -1.77 -9.08 5.60
N VAL A 667 -0.75 -8.71 4.82
CA VAL A 667 -0.91 -8.14 3.48
C VAL A 667 -1.46 -9.19 2.51
N LEU A 668 -0.94 -10.42 2.52
CA LEU A 668 -1.44 -11.50 1.66
C LEU A 668 -2.87 -11.95 2.04
N ASN A 669 -3.20 -11.98 3.32
CA ASN A 669 -4.56 -12.27 3.78
C ASN A 669 -5.54 -11.18 3.33
N TRP A 670 -5.20 -9.89 3.53
CA TRP A 670 -6.01 -8.77 3.02
C TRP A 670 -6.11 -8.78 1.49
N THR A 671 -5.03 -9.10 0.78
CA THR A 671 -5.00 -9.22 -0.69
C THR A 671 -5.97 -10.31 -1.17
N THR A 672 -6.05 -11.42 -0.43
CA THR A 672 -7.00 -12.51 -0.70
C THR A 672 -8.45 -12.06 -0.47
N GLU A 673 -8.73 -11.39 0.66
CA GLU A 673 -10.06 -10.83 0.97
C GLU A 673 -10.51 -9.79 -0.08
N ALA A 674 -9.62 -8.86 -0.44
CA ALA A 674 -9.89 -7.80 -1.40
C ALA A 674 -10.10 -8.34 -2.83
N ALA A 675 -9.24 -9.24 -3.30
CA ALA A 675 -9.39 -9.86 -4.61
C ALA A 675 -10.69 -10.69 -4.71
N ALA A 676 -11.00 -11.51 -3.68
CA ALA A 676 -12.24 -12.28 -3.65
C ALA A 676 -13.50 -11.39 -3.63
N LEU A 677 -13.46 -10.25 -2.93
CA LEU A 677 -14.52 -9.24 -2.92
C LEU A 677 -14.70 -8.60 -4.29
N VAL A 678 -13.62 -8.16 -4.93
CA VAL A 678 -13.63 -7.54 -6.27
C VAL A 678 -14.18 -8.51 -7.33
N GLN A 679 -13.77 -9.79 -7.28
CA GLN A 679 -14.27 -10.84 -8.17
C GLN A 679 -15.76 -11.15 -7.93
N LYS A 680 -16.17 -11.27 -6.65
CA LYS A 680 -17.57 -11.50 -6.25
C LYS A 680 -18.50 -10.38 -6.73
N ASN A 681 -18.04 -9.13 -6.66
CA ASN A 681 -18.81 -7.97 -7.11
C ASN A 681 -18.88 -7.87 -8.65
N GLY A 682 -18.12 -8.69 -9.38
CA GLY A 682 -18.33 -8.98 -10.79
C GLY A 682 -17.26 -8.45 -11.76
N VAL A 683 -16.24 -7.74 -11.26
CA VAL A 683 -15.16 -7.14 -12.08
C VAL A 683 -14.47 -8.18 -12.97
N LYS A 684 -14.21 -7.81 -14.23
CA LYS A 684 -13.58 -8.69 -15.25
C LYS A 684 -12.11 -8.37 -15.54
N ALA A 685 -11.61 -7.26 -15.02
CA ALA A 685 -10.21 -6.88 -15.07
C ALA A 685 -9.30 -7.95 -14.43
N LYS A 686 -8.02 -7.98 -14.82
CA LYS A 686 -6.99 -8.69 -14.06
C LYS A 686 -6.72 -7.93 -12.76
N ILE A 687 -6.57 -8.65 -11.65
CA ILE A 687 -6.36 -8.02 -10.34
C ILE A 687 -4.86 -7.87 -10.10
N VAL A 688 -4.41 -6.63 -9.92
CA VAL A 688 -3.00 -6.25 -9.82
C VAL A 688 -2.64 -6.03 -8.34
N PHE A 689 -1.52 -6.60 -7.89
CA PHE A 689 -1.03 -6.46 -6.52
C PHE A 689 0.51 -6.33 -6.51
N HIS A 690 1.04 -5.49 -5.64
CA HIS A 690 2.46 -5.12 -5.64
C HIS A 690 3.38 -6.09 -4.88
N ASP A 691 4.63 -6.20 -5.33
CA ASP A 691 5.68 -7.12 -4.83
C ASP A 691 6.10 -6.91 -3.36
N GLY A 692 5.61 -5.84 -2.73
CA GLY A 692 5.81 -5.53 -1.33
C GLY A 692 7.22 -5.06 -0.95
N PHE A 693 8.03 -4.69 -1.95
CA PHE A 693 9.47 -4.49 -1.85
C PHE A 693 10.23 -5.77 -1.43
N LEU A 694 9.72 -6.91 -1.88
CA LEU A 694 10.29 -8.23 -1.62
C LEU A 694 10.91 -8.76 -2.90
N ASN A 695 12.17 -9.24 -2.82
CA ASN A 695 12.89 -9.90 -3.91
C ASN A 695 11.96 -10.75 -4.80
N LEU A 696 12.03 -10.55 -6.12
CA LEU A 696 11.18 -11.25 -7.09
C LEU A 696 11.36 -12.78 -7.05
N ASP A 697 12.50 -13.29 -6.57
CA ASP A 697 12.74 -14.73 -6.41
C ASP A 697 11.84 -15.39 -5.34
N LYS A 698 11.33 -14.64 -4.35
CA LYS A 698 10.42 -15.17 -3.31
C LYS A 698 9.05 -15.56 -3.87
N TRP A 699 8.57 -14.82 -4.88
CA TRP A 699 7.26 -15.04 -5.52
C TRP A 699 7.21 -16.32 -6.37
N SER A 700 8.35 -17.01 -6.55
CA SER A 700 8.40 -18.41 -7.02
C SER A 700 7.64 -19.39 -6.11
N ASN A 701 7.50 -19.07 -4.82
CA ASN A 701 6.89 -19.94 -3.82
C ASN A 701 5.82 -19.23 -2.97
N MET A 702 6.00 -17.92 -2.69
CA MET A 702 4.99 -17.14 -1.97
C MET A 702 3.69 -17.01 -2.77
N PHE A 703 2.57 -17.05 -2.05
CA PHE A 703 1.22 -16.75 -2.55
C PHE A 703 0.72 -17.58 -3.76
N LYS A 704 1.42 -18.66 -4.16
CA LYS A 704 1.11 -19.55 -5.30
C LYS A 704 -0.26 -20.25 -5.28
N HIS A 705 -1.02 -20.10 -4.21
CA HIS A 705 -2.40 -20.59 -4.04
C HIS A 705 -3.37 -19.46 -3.64
N GLY A 706 -3.03 -18.22 -3.97
CA GLY A 706 -3.94 -17.07 -3.92
C GLY A 706 -5.01 -17.12 -5.03
N PRO A 707 -5.88 -16.10 -5.10
CA PRO A 707 -6.96 -16.04 -6.08
C PRO A 707 -6.52 -16.10 -7.56
N ASP A 708 -7.41 -16.60 -8.42
CA ASP A 708 -7.22 -16.64 -9.86
C ASP A 708 -7.17 -15.24 -10.51
N ASN A 709 -6.67 -15.16 -11.75
CA ASN A 709 -6.62 -13.94 -12.58
C ASN A 709 -5.88 -12.74 -11.94
N MET A 710 -4.89 -13.02 -11.10
CA MET A 710 -4.00 -12.00 -10.52
C MET A 710 -2.75 -11.75 -11.38
N VAL A 711 -2.19 -10.54 -11.25
CA VAL A 711 -0.94 -10.08 -11.86
C VAL A 711 -0.07 -9.44 -10.77
N LEU A 712 1.20 -9.84 -10.70
CA LEU A 712 2.19 -9.21 -9.82
C LEU A 712 2.66 -7.89 -10.44
N ASP A 713 2.84 -6.87 -9.60
CA ASP A 713 3.26 -5.53 -9.97
C ASP A 713 4.62 -5.26 -9.32
N THR A 714 5.62 -4.86 -10.10
CA THR A 714 6.97 -4.55 -9.58
C THR A 714 7.47 -3.21 -10.10
N HIS A 715 8.11 -2.43 -9.23
CA HIS A 715 8.60 -1.09 -9.53
C HIS A 715 10.13 -1.07 -9.53
N GLN A 716 10.76 -0.62 -10.61
CA GLN A 716 12.20 -0.81 -10.84
C GLN A 716 12.90 0.53 -11.12
N TYR A 717 13.83 0.90 -10.24
CA TYR A 717 14.53 2.20 -10.24
C TYR A 717 15.97 2.03 -9.76
N THR A 718 16.98 2.49 -10.53
CA THR A 718 18.40 2.37 -10.13
C THR A 718 18.85 3.41 -9.09
N ILE A 719 18.05 4.44 -8.82
CA ILE A 719 18.49 5.64 -8.07
C ILE A 719 18.25 5.59 -6.56
N PHE A 720 17.34 4.75 -6.08
CA PHE A 720 17.05 4.63 -4.64
C PHE A 720 17.97 3.62 -3.94
N ASN A 721 18.71 2.82 -4.72
CA ASN A 721 19.73 1.90 -4.26
C ASN A 721 21.10 2.61 -4.22
N THR A 722 21.75 2.62 -3.06
CA THR A 722 23.04 3.31 -2.84
C THR A 722 24.23 2.71 -3.61
N GLY A 723 24.08 1.53 -4.20
CA GLY A 723 25.04 0.92 -5.12
C GLY A 723 24.73 1.17 -6.59
N GLU A 724 23.46 1.17 -6.99
CA GLU A 724 23.05 1.34 -8.40
C GLU A 724 22.99 2.81 -8.85
N ILE A 725 22.78 3.76 -7.93
CA ILE A 725 22.83 5.19 -8.24
C ILE A 725 24.24 5.61 -8.70
N ALA A 726 25.28 5.01 -8.09
CA ALA A 726 26.68 5.31 -8.37
C ALA A 726 27.28 4.52 -9.56
N LEU A 727 26.46 3.78 -10.32
CA LEU A 727 26.90 3.15 -11.57
C LEU A 727 27.09 4.19 -12.68
N ASN A 728 28.10 3.98 -13.52
CA ASN A 728 28.34 4.79 -14.71
C ASN A 728 27.31 4.54 -15.82
N HIS A 729 27.32 5.36 -16.87
CA HIS A 729 26.40 5.31 -18.00
C HIS A 729 26.29 3.90 -18.62
N THR A 730 27.43 3.25 -18.88
CA THR A 730 27.46 1.89 -19.46
C THR A 730 27.00 0.82 -18.46
N ALA A 731 27.45 0.85 -17.20
CA ALA A 731 27.04 -0.17 -16.23
C ALA A 731 25.56 -0.08 -15.85
N LYS A 732 24.94 1.12 -15.88
CA LYS A 732 23.48 1.28 -15.74
C LYS A 732 22.70 0.57 -16.86
N ILE A 733 23.26 0.44 -18.08
CA ILE A 733 22.64 -0.33 -19.17
C ILE A 733 22.94 -1.84 -19.01
N GLN A 734 24.18 -2.20 -18.65
CA GLN A 734 24.58 -3.59 -18.42
C GLN A 734 23.76 -4.25 -17.32
N ILE A 735 23.55 -3.60 -16.16
CA ILE A 735 22.76 -4.19 -15.06
C ILE A 735 21.31 -4.51 -15.49
N ILE A 736 20.71 -3.71 -16.37
CA ILE A 736 19.39 -3.99 -16.91
C ILE A 736 19.44 -5.26 -17.79
N CYS A 737 20.35 -5.30 -18.76
CA CYS A 737 20.37 -6.37 -19.76
C CYS A 737 20.95 -7.70 -19.24
N GLU A 738 21.83 -7.66 -18.23
CA GLU A 738 22.46 -8.85 -17.64
C GLU A 738 21.72 -9.37 -16.40
N ASN A 739 21.11 -8.49 -15.60
CA ASN A 739 20.39 -8.88 -14.38
C ASN A 739 18.87 -8.69 -14.46
N TRP A 740 18.37 -7.52 -14.88
CA TRP A 740 16.92 -7.27 -14.87
C TRP A 740 16.18 -8.07 -15.94
N TYR A 741 16.69 -8.14 -17.17
CA TYR A 741 16.10 -8.92 -18.27
C TYR A 741 15.81 -10.38 -17.87
N PRO A 742 16.80 -11.20 -17.43
CA PRO A 742 16.52 -12.57 -16.99
C PRO A 742 15.79 -12.65 -15.64
N MET A 743 15.80 -11.60 -14.81
CA MET A 743 14.97 -11.54 -13.60
C MET A 743 13.48 -11.40 -13.94
N ILE A 744 13.14 -10.57 -14.92
CA ILE A 744 11.75 -10.31 -15.32
C ILE A 744 11.18 -11.50 -16.12
N GLU A 745 11.96 -12.04 -17.07
CA GLU A 745 11.61 -13.29 -17.79
C GLU A 745 11.33 -14.43 -16.80
N LYS A 746 12.19 -14.56 -15.79
CA LYS A 746 12.03 -15.59 -14.76
C LYS A 746 10.81 -15.34 -13.87
N VAL A 747 10.51 -14.10 -13.47
CA VAL A 747 9.36 -13.83 -12.58
C VAL A 747 8.02 -14.01 -13.29
N ASP A 748 7.92 -13.67 -14.58
CA ASP A 748 6.70 -13.90 -15.38
C ASP A 748 6.39 -15.40 -15.58
N SER A 749 7.43 -16.25 -15.55
CA SER A 749 7.27 -17.70 -15.65
C SER A 749 6.52 -18.30 -14.46
N THR A 750 5.35 -18.90 -14.72
CA THR A 750 4.56 -19.64 -13.72
C THR A 750 5.32 -20.81 -13.07
N SER A 751 6.38 -21.33 -13.72
CA SER A 751 7.17 -22.47 -13.26
C SER A 751 8.47 -22.12 -12.52
N GLN A 752 9.03 -20.91 -12.73
CA GLN A 752 10.28 -20.47 -12.09
C GLN A 752 10.15 -19.24 -11.19
N GLY A 753 9.09 -18.46 -11.41
CA GLY A 753 8.76 -17.21 -10.73
C GLY A 753 7.30 -17.17 -10.32
N TRP A 754 6.67 -16.00 -10.32
CA TRP A 754 5.25 -15.85 -9.98
C TRP A 754 4.32 -16.47 -11.03
N GLY A 755 4.52 -16.11 -12.30
CA GLY A 755 3.40 -15.99 -13.25
C GLY A 755 3.26 -14.52 -13.68
N PRO A 756 2.17 -14.15 -14.39
CA PRO A 756 2.00 -12.83 -15.00
C PRO A 756 2.46 -11.66 -14.11
N THR A 757 3.53 -10.99 -14.54
CA THR A 757 4.17 -9.87 -13.82
C THR A 757 4.40 -8.68 -14.76
N ILE A 758 3.98 -7.49 -14.31
CA ILE A 758 4.15 -6.22 -15.05
C ILE A 758 5.14 -5.31 -14.29
N CYS A 759 5.93 -4.52 -15.02
CA CYS A 759 6.63 -3.39 -14.40
C CYS A 759 5.69 -2.17 -14.32
N GLY A 760 5.10 -1.92 -13.15
CA GLY A 760 4.08 -0.89 -12.93
C GLY A 760 4.63 0.54 -12.89
N GLU A 761 5.91 0.69 -12.54
CA GLU A 761 6.64 1.95 -12.47
C GLU A 761 8.13 1.76 -12.75
N TRP A 762 8.70 2.68 -13.52
CA TRP A 762 10.13 2.85 -13.83
C TRP A 762 10.36 4.23 -14.45
N SER A 763 11.59 4.73 -14.52
CA SER A 763 11.88 6.04 -15.14
C SER A 763 13.28 6.11 -15.78
N GLN A 764 13.58 7.23 -16.45
CA GLN A 764 14.91 7.54 -16.97
C GLN A 764 15.83 8.21 -15.94
N ALA A 765 15.43 8.31 -14.68
CA ALA A 765 16.26 8.91 -13.64
C ALA A 765 17.57 8.13 -13.46
N ASP A 766 18.69 8.83 -13.62
CA ASP A 766 20.06 8.36 -13.40
C ASP A 766 20.61 8.80 -12.04
N THR A 767 20.07 9.92 -11.54
CA THR A 767 20.31 10.59 -10.27
C THR A 767 19.02 10.69 -9.45
N ASP A 768 19.12 10.98 -8.15
CA ASP A 768 17.97 11.35 -7.31
C ASP A 768 17.79 12.88 -7.18
N CYS A 769 18.18 13.63 -8.21
CA CYS A 769 18.33 15.09 -8.20
C CYS A 769 17.05 15.92 -8.36
N ALA A 770 15.95 15.32 -8.79
CA ALA A 770 14.72 16.06 -9.06
C ALA A 770 14.18 16.74 -7.78
N GLU A 771 13.71 17.98 -7.93
CA GLU A 771 13.23 18.81 -6.82
C GLU A 771 12.14 18.08 -6.01
N TYR A 772 12.34 17.95 -4.70
CA TYR A 772 11.45 17.23 -3.77
C TYR A 772 11.21 15.74 -4.06
N LEU A 773 12.02 15.08 -4.91
CA LEU A 773 11.90 13.62 -5.17
C LEU A 773 12.04 12.80 -3.88
N ASN A 774 12.97 13.20 -3.01
CA ASN A 774 13.16 12.63 -1.68
C ASN A 774 12.23 13.23 -0.60
N ASN A 775 11.16 13.90 -1.06
CA ASN A 775 10.23 14.77 -0.35
C ASN A 775 10.76 16.18 -0.01
N VAL A 776 9.82 17.10 0.22
CA VAL A 776 10.03 18.50 0.62
C VAL A 776 10.94 18.58 1.84
N GLY A 777 11.96 19.45 1.77
CA GLY A 777 12.93 19.64 2.85
C GLY A 777 14.01 18.57 2.98
N ARG A 778 14.02 17.53 2.13
CA ARG A 778 15.11 16.54 2.05
C ARG A 778 15.96 16.76 0.78
N GLY A 779 17.28 16.60 0.92
CA GLY A 779 18.22 16.68 -0.20
C GLY A 779 18.39 15.36 -0.95
N THR A 780 19.53 15.20 -1.62
CA THR A 780 19.84 14.15 -2.60
C THR A 780 20.94 13.22 -2.08
N ARG A 781 20.90 11.93 -2.46
CA ARG A 781 22.00 10.99 -2.28
C ARG A 781 23.15 11.38 -3.21
N TRP A 782 22.82 11.88 -4.41
CA TRP A 782 23.75 12.35 -5.42
C TRP A 782 24.74 13.41 -4.92
N GLU A 783 24.28 14.42 -4.16
CA GLU A 783 25.14 15.49 -3.61
C GLU A 783 25.45 15.30 -2.11
N GLY A 784 25.06 14.17 -1.51
CA GLY A 784 25.27 13.90 -0.09
C GLY A 784 24.47 14.83 0.85
N THR A 785 23.28 15.27 0.43
CA THR A 785 22.39 16.17 1.19
C THR A 785 21.10 15.48 1.68
N TYR A 786 20.91 14.19 1.39
CA TYR A 786 19.74 13.39 1.78
C TYR A 786 19.57 13.23 3.31
N ASP A 787 20.68 13.13 4.04
CA ASP A 787 20.72 12.90 5.48
C ASP A 787 21.47 14.06 6.17
N THR A 788 20.77 14.79 7.03
CA THR A 788 21.34 15.93 7.77
C THR A 788 22.44 15.54 8.77
N SER A 789 22.63 14.25 9.03
CA SER A 789 23.71 13.70 9.87
C SER A 789 24.88 13.11 9.06
N SER A 790 24.77 12.99 7.74
CA SER A 790 25.72 12.25 6.91
C SER A 790 25.89 12.89 5.52
N SER A 791 27.03 13.56 5.30
CA SER A 791 27.43 14.12 4.00
C SER A 791 27.96 13.04 3.03
N THR A 792 27.37 11.84 3.02
CA THR A 792 27.84 10.73 2.19
C THR A 792 27.29 10.87 0.78
N VAL A 793 28.19 11.14 -0.16
CA VAL A 793 27.90 11.39 -1.59
C VAL A 793 27.80 10.06 -2.35
N TYR A 794 26.78 9.91 -3.19
CA TYR A 794 26.53 8.70 -3.99
C TYR A 794 26.34 9.03 -5.49
N CYS A 795 27.46 9.18 -6.20
CA CYS A 795 27.50 9.29 -7.66
C CYS A 795 28.79 8.65 -8.22
N PRO A 796 28.95 8.47 -9.56
CA PRO A 796 30.15 7.89 -10.17
C PRO A 796 31.46 8.63 -9.84
N THR A 797 31.40 9.94 -9.56
CA THR A 797 32.55 10.79 -9.17
C THR A 797 32.63 11.10 -7.66
N ALA A 798 31.97 10.32 -6.80
CA ALA A 798 31.89 10.59 -5.37
C ALA A 798 33.23 10.64 -4.62
N ASP A 799 34.30 9.99 -5.11
CA ASP A 799 35.65 10.09 -4.54
C ASP A 799 36.48 11.27 -5.08
N GLN A 800 35.97 11.98 -6.09
CA GLN A 800 36.49 13.26 -6.58
C GLN A 800 35.73 14.45 -5.97
N ASN A 801 34.60 14.21 -5.30
CA ASN A 801 33.72 15.22 -4.69
C ASN A 801 33.23 16.27 -5.72
N THR A 802 32.92 15.82 -6.93
CA THR A 802 32.46 16.66 -8.06
C THR A 802 30.99 16.44 -8.46
N CYS A 803 30.31 15.48 -7.81
CA CYS A 803 28.88 15.21 -8.01
C CYS A 803 28.02 16.47 -7.89
N SER A 804 27.21 16.78 -8.91
CA SER A 804 26.20 17.84 -8.82
C SER A 804 24.96 17.54 -9.65
N CYS A 805 23.82 17.98 -9.12
CA CYS A 805 22.51 17.94 -9.76
C CYS A 805 22.32 18.96 -10.89
N THR A 806 23.28 19.89 -11.07
CA THR A 806 23.19 20.97 -12.07
C THR A 806 22.95 20.47 -13.49
N LYS A 807 23.55 19.33 -13.89
CA LYS A 807 23.35 18.74 -15.24
C LYS A 807 22.00 18.02 -15.36
N ALA A 808 21.64 17.19 -14.39
CA ALA A 808 20.38 16.43 -14.39
C ALA A 808 19.16 17.36 -14.42
N ASN A 809 19.20 18.44 -13.63
CA ASN A 809 18.14 19.46 -13.54
C ASN A 809 18.27 20.59 -14.60
N ALA A 810 19.17 20.47 -15.59
CA ALA A 810 19.24 21.41 -16.70
C ALA A 810 18.04 21.29 -17.65
N ASP A 811 17.73 22.35 -18.38
CA ASP A 811 16.66 22.31 -19.40
C ASP A 811 17.00 21.29 -20.50
N PRO A 812 16.09 20.34 -20.86
CA PRO A 812 16.42 19.27 -21.82
C PRO A 812 16.76 19.72 -23.24
N SER A 813 16.44 20.96 -23.62
CA SER A 813 16.96 21.55 -24.86
C SER A 813 18.49 21.65 -24.85
N THR A 814 19.09 21.88 -23.67
CA THR A 814 20.54 22.02 -23.44
C THR A 814 21.29 20.70 -23.23
N TYR A 815 20.58 19.58 -23.03
CA TYR A 815 21.21 18.25 -22.95
C TYR A 815 21.97 17.95 -24.26
N SER A 816 23.20 17.43 -24.16
CA SER A 816 23.99 17.04 -25.33
C SER A 816 23.36 15.85 -26.06
N ASP A 817 23.63 15.72 -27.37
CA ASP A 817 23.08 14.62 -28.17
C ASP A 817 23.58 13.24 -27.69
N ALA A 818 24.80 13.18 -27.15
CA ALA A 818 25.33 11.98 -26.49
C ALA A 818 24.54 11.62 -25.22
N TYR A 819 24.17 12.59 -24.38
CA TYR A 819 23.34 12.35 -23.20
C TYR A 819 21.89 11.99 -23.57
N LYS A 820 21.30 12.66 -24.58
CA LYS A 820 20.00 12.27 -25.14
C LYS A 820 20.01 10.84 -25.70
N LYS A 821 21.09 10.46 -26.41
CA LYS A 821 21.29 9.09 -26.92
C LYS A 821 21.50 8.09 -25.78
N TRP A 822 22.21 8.46 -24.71
CA TRP A 822 22.34 7.61 -23.53
C TRP A 822 21.00 7.39 -22.84
N LEU A 823 20.30 8.45 -22.42
CA LEU A 823 18.98 8.39 -21.79
C LEU A 823 18.00 7.54 -22.62
N LYS A 824 17.99 7.72 -23.94
CA LYS A 824 17.16 6.90 -24.84
C LYS A 824 17.56 5.43 -24.82
N THR A 825 18.85 5.12 -24.89
CA THR A 825 19.36 3.73 -24.87
C THR A 825 19.09 3.07 -23.52
N TYR A 826 19.18 3.82 -22.42
CA TYR A 826 18.82 3.40 -21.06
C TYR A 826 17.32 3.10 -20.92
N ALA A 827 16.43 3.91 -21.52
CA ALA A 827 15.01 3.60 -21.59
C ALA A 827 14.71 2.39 -22.49
N GLU A 828 15.33 2.29 -23.66
CA GLU A 828 15.14 1.18 -24.60
C GLU A 828 15.65 -0.15 -24.00
N ALA A 829 16.69 -0.13 -23.16
CA ALA A 829 17.14 -1.27 -22.35
C ALA A 829 16.09 -1.68 -21.31
N GLN A 830 15.54 -0.73 -20.54
CA GLN A 830 14.49 -1.00 -19.55
C GLN A 830 13.22 -1.58 -20.20
N MET A 831 12.75 -0.96 -21.28
CA MET A 831 11.67 -1.50 -22.10
C MET A 831 11.97 -2.93 -22.56
N SER A 832 13.17 -3.18 -23.09
CA SER A 832 13.57 -4.52 -23.53
C SER A 832 13.59 -5.56 -22.40
N ALA A 833 13.85 -5.18 -21.15
CA ALA A 833 13.77 -6.09 -20.00
C ALA A 833 12.33 -6.33 -19.55
N PHE A 834 11.48 -5.30 -19.54
CA PHE A 834 10.10 -5.40 -19.06
C PHE A 834 9.14 -6.05 -20.08
N GLU A 835 9.47 -5.98 -21.38
CA GLU A 835 8.74 -6.70 -22.45
C GLU A 835 9.05 -8.21 -22.48
N THR A 836 9.89 -8.73 -21.58
CA THR A 836 9.99 -10.18 -21.30
C THR A 836 8.91 -10.69 -20.33
N GLY A 837 8.19 -9.78 -19.65
CA GLY A 837 7.00 -10.07 -18.85
C GLY A 837 5.73 -9.54 -19.52
N GLN A 838 4.76 -9.08 -18.74
CA GLN A 838 3.52 -8.48 -19.27
C GLN A 838 3.72 -7.09 -19.91
N GLY A 839 4.93 -6.53 -19.91
CA GLY A 839 5.22 -5.16 -20.34
C GLY A 839 5.35 -4.18 -19.18
N TRP A 840 5.15 -2.89 -19.48
CA TRP A 840 5.61 -1.79 -18.63
C TRP A 840 4.70 -0.56 -18.60
N MET A 841 4.81 0.22 -17.52
CA MET A 841 4.16 1.52 -17.34
C MET A 841 5.16 2.54 -16.78
N TYR A 842 5.49 3.56 -17.56
CA TYR A 842 6.51 4.57 -17.20
C TYR A 842 6.00 5.54 -16.12
N TRP A 843 6.83 5.88 -15.14
CA TRP A 843 6.56 6.86 -14.09
C TRP A 843 7.28 8.19 -14.39
N THR A 844 6.60 9.25 -14.81
CA THR A 844 5.16 9.46 -15.07
C THR A 844 4.97 10.07 -16.48
N TRP A 845 3.73 10.24 -16.94
CA TRP A 845 3.44 10.90 -18.22
C TRP A 845 4.06 12.30 -18.29
N ARG A 846 3.88 13.11 -17.25
CA ARG A 846 4.42 14.48 -17.17
C ARG A 846 4.66 14.93 -15.74
N THR A 847 5.60 15.86 -15.59
CA THR A 847 5.92 16.61 -14.37
C THR A 847 5.98 18.11 -14.71
N GLU A 848 6.03 18.99 -13.71
CA GLU A 848 6.23 20.43 -13.96
C GLU A 848 7.68 20.78 -14.33
N SER A 849 8.67 20.12 -13.71
CA SER A 849 10.10 20.44 -13.86
C SER A 849 11.04 19.22 -13.92
N ALA A 850 10.64 18.07 -13.35
CA ALA A 850 11.47 16.88 -13.26
C ALA A 850 11.56 16.12 -14.61
N ALA A 851 12.43 16.57 -15.50
CA ALA A 851 12.49 16.14 -16.90
C ALA A 851 12.77 14.64 -17.13
N GLN A 852 13.61 14.02 -16.29
CA GLN A 852 13.89 12.57 -16.32
C GLN A 852 12.70 11.70 -15.85
N TRP A 853 11.67 12.32 -15.27
CA TRP A 853 10.47 11.68 -14.76
C TRP A 853 9.24 11.96 -15.65
N SER A 854 9.42 12.57 -16.81
CA SER A 854 8.34 13.00 -17.71
C SER A 854 8.49 12.33 -19.08
N TYR A 855 7.70 11.28 -19.33
CA TYR A 855 7.65 10.61 -20.63
C TYR A 855 7.38 11.60 -21.77
N ARG A 856 6.45 12.54 -21.54
CA ARG A 856 6.08 13.60 -22.48
C ARG A 856 7.26 14.51 -22.81
N THR A 857 8.08 14.87 -21.82
CA THR A 857 9.28 15.69 -22.04
C THR A 857 10.34 14.90 -22.80
N ALA A 858 10.53 13.62 -22.45
CA ALA A 858 11.47 12.72 -23.13
C ALA A 858 11.13 12.47 -24.60
N TRP A 859 9.86 12.21 -24.88
CA TRP A 859 9.31 12.04 -26.23
C TRP A 859 9.47 13.32 -27.08
N LYS A 860 9.08 14.49 -26.54
CA LYS A 860 9.18 15.77 -27.28
C LYS A 860 10.60 16.28 -27.50
N ASN A 861 11.57 15.84 -26.69
CA ASN A 861 12.99 16.20 -26.83
C ASN A 861 13.86 15.09 -27.42
N GLY A 862 13.26 14.01 -27.93
CA GLY A 862 13.95 12.96 -28.69
C GLY A 862 14.78 11.97 -27.87
N TYR A 863 14.75 12.02 -26.53
CA TYR A 863 15.43 11.05 -25.65
C TYR A 863 14.56 9.86 -25.23
N MET A 864 13.49 9.58 -25.98
CA MET A 864 12.59 8.41 -25.87
C MET A 864 12.28 7.91 -27.31
N PRO A 865 11.83 6.66 -27.53
CA PRO A 865 11.33 6.23 -28.84
C PRO A 865 10.23 7.17 -29.36
N SER A 866 10.26 7.49 -30.67
CA SER A 866 9.23 8.33 -31.31
C SER A 866 7.85 7.65 -31.35
N LYS A 867 7.85 6.31 -31.29
CA LYS A 867 6.71 5.45 -30.97
C LYS A 867 7.16 4.41 -29.94
N ALA A 868 6.41 4.22 -28.85
CA ALA A 868 6.71 3.25 -27.80
C ALA A 868 6.92 1.81 -28.31
N TYR A 869 6.23 1.43 -29.40
CA TYR A 869 6.36 0.12 -30.05
C TYR A 869 7.54 0.00 -31.04
N SER A 870 8.41 1.00 -31.14
CA SER A 870 9.52 1.04 -32.12
C SER A 870 10.85 1.54 -31.49
N PRO A 871 11.40 0.86 -30.47
CA PRO A 871 12.71 1.18 -29.92
C PRO A 871 13.84 0.94 -30.95
N SER A 872 14.94 1.68 -30.81
CA SER A 872 16.16 1.57 -31.63
C SER A 872 17.29 0.74 -31.03
N PHE A 873 17.09 0.22 -29.82
CA PHE A 873 18.00 -0.65 -29.08
C PHE A 873 17.17 -1.69 -28.31
N LYS A 874 17.77 -2.86 -28.06
CA LYS A 874 17.25 -3.90 -27.16
C LYS A 874 18.42 -4.59 -26.45
N CYS A 875 18.14 -5.28 -25.36
CA CYS A 875 19.15 -6.10 -24.70
C CYS A 875 19.64 -7.21 -25.62
N GLY A 876 20.97 -7.37 -25.68
CA GLY A 876 21.67 -8.22 -26.65
C GLY A 876 22.25 -7.48 -27.86
N ASP A 877 21.84 -6.23 -28.11
CA ASP A 877 22.55 -5.33 -29.03
C ASP A 877 23.84 -4.80 -28.35
N THR A 878 24.81 -4.34 -29.15
CA THR A 878 26.03 -3.71 -28.63
C THR A 878 25.69 -2.35 -27.98
N VAL A 879 26.04 -2.21 -26.70
CA VAL A 879 25.93 -0.93 -25.98
C VAL A 879 26.88 0.09 -26.65
N PRO A 880 26.42 1.31 -27.00
CA PRO A 880 27.29 2.34 -27.56
C PRO A 880 28.42 2.72 -26.60
N ASP A 881 29.60 3.04 -27.13
CA ASP A 881 30.66 3.71 -26.37
C ASP A 881 30.28 5.18 -26.18
N PHE A 882 29.85 5.54 -24.97
CA PHE A 882 29.38 6.88 -24.66
C PHE A 882 30.53 7.88 -24.44
N ASP A 883 31.69 7.41 -23.97
CA ASP A 883 32.89 8.24 -23.79
C ASP A 883 33.44 8.69 -25.16
N ALA A 884 33.50 7.76 -26.12
CA ALA A 884 33.81 8.07 -27.53
C ALA A 884 32.79 8.98 -28.23
N LEU A 885 31.57 9.09 -27.69
CA LEU A 885 30.55 10.06 -28.13
C LEU A 885 30.63 11.40 -27.37
N GLY A 886 31.60 11.58 -26.47
CA GLY A 886 31.78 12.81 -25.68
C GLY A 886 30.91 12.91 -24.42
N LEU A 887 30.33 11.80 -23.97
CA LEU A 887 29.63 11.69 -22.68
C LEU A 887 30.47 10.86 -21.71
N ALA A 888 31.24 11.54 -20.86
CA ALA A 888 32.10 10.89 -19.87
C ALA A 888 31.32 9.88 -19.01
N GLU A 889 31.87 8.68 -18.87
CA GLU A 889 31.29 7.62 -18.01
C GLU A 889 31.24 8.04 -16.52
N TYR A 890 32.18 8.88 -16.09
CA TYR A 890 32.22 9.43 -14.73
C TYR A 890 31.74 10.88 -14.75
N TYR A 891 30.61 11.17 -14.08
CA TYR A 891 29.90 12.46 -14.10
C TYR A 891 29.40 12.89 -12.71
#